data_AF-A0A962YR25-F1
#
_entry.id   AF-A0A962YR25-F1
#
_cell.length_a   1.000
_cell.length_b   1.000
_cell.length_c   1.000
_cell.angle_alpha   90.00
_cell.angle_beta   90.00
_cell.angle_gamma   90.00
#
_symmetry.space_group_name_H-M   'P 1'
#
loop_
_entity.id
_entity.type
_entity.pdbx_description
1 polymer ?
#
loop_
_entity_poly.entity_id
_entity_poly.type
_entity_poly.pdbx_seq_one_letter_code
_entity_poly.pdbx_strand_id
1 'polypeptide(L)'
;TLEQPITGLRQVTWLRPVTVGDEGQELRLTLKQHEDGLHFTLADAAELTQVYSRGMVLTEPPAFSPPHDLATIRQRCPNRLDRARIYTLLTEQGVDYGPCFQQLETLWHGPGEVLAELRPQEIGVDGWLPTVLDAALQSLMGIFLAVGQAGPRLPHTFSALNVYGELSQARCVHVQASAADAPCNLWLLDAQGQVILALDELTLRVPKDHNLQTFLTLEELGRLELLAFFQQAGFWQRSGAACTEAQLRQRLKVSPQHQRLLAALIAILEGAGLLVRRNEVLVATSTVDAPEWQRRLRDRARLAQELAERQPAMIPHLQLLQRCLAAYPALLRGEQVATEVFFPDGSLDQVEGIYRGHELADHFHTVLARELRSAVEAWITAGEPAPIRILEIGAGTGGTTGHVLHALTGLESRVELIYTDISPRFTQHGQRRFGNALLPIHFQTLDIERDPLAQGFTPDACHLVLASNVLHATQDIAVTLGHVRRLLRPGGRLLINEMTASRDFATLTFGLLDGWWRATDSQRRLPHSPLFNVAGWRAAFREAGFTPIAAYGEPGVSTPEHYQQSVLVGELPALATVDPARAPALEELIAHTLAPVPLSQTPPEPTRAPVLFQEIEKPDSPLPGSLPTAIETVISEVVAEVFEMSLEQVRSGRVMNFTDFGADSILSAELVTKLNARLGLNLKTTVIFNYPGIRELTGHLHHEFGAQLQELLLVDAATPPDPAPPTTPALADEGISLEILLRRLEAGELDYATALAQFPGELLEH
;
A
#
# COMPACT_ATOMS: atom_id res chain seq x y z
N THR A 1 -24.97 -31.97 -29.39
CA THR A 1 -26.27 -31.46 -28.90
C THR A 1 -26.86 -32.54 -28.03
N LEU A 2 -27.30 -32.23 -26.81
CA LEU A 2 -27.89 -33.23 -25.92
C LEU A 2 -29.32 -33.56 -26.40
N GLU A 3 -29.63 -34.84 -26.55
CA GLU A 3 -30.96 -35.30 -27.00
C GLU A 3 -31.99 -35.35 -25.87
N GLN A 4 -31.54 -35.30 -24.62
CA GLN A 4 -32.37 -35.36 -23.41
C GLN A 4 -32.26 -34.05 -22.61
N PRO A 5 -33.34 -33.60 -21.96
CA PRO A 5 -33.30 -32.42 -21.10
C PRO A 5 -32.40 -32.67 -19.89
N ILE A 6 -31.68 -31.62 -19.47
CA ILE A 6 -30.87 -31.67 -18.24
C ILE A 6 -31.82 -31.55 -17.05
N THR A 7 -31.77 -32.53 -16.16
CA THR A 7 -32.62 -32.62 -14.96
C THR A 7 -31.85 -32.31 -13.67
N GLY A 8 -30.53 -32.16 -13.74
CA GLY A 8 -29.72 -31.88 -12.56
C GLY A 8 -28.21 -31.93 -12.80
N LEU A 9 -27.46 -31.74 -11.72
CA LEU A 9 -26.01 -31.87 -11.66
C LEU A 9 -25.58 -32.73 -10.46
N ARG A 10 -24.42 -33.39 -10.55
CA ARG A 10 -23.82 -34.12 -9.41
C ARG A 10 -22.34 -33.84 -9.24
N GLN A 11 -21.87 -33.99 -8.00
CA GLN A 11 -20.46 -33.89 -7.61
C GLN A 11 -19.80 -32.60 -8.14
N VAL A 12 -20.53 -31.49 -8.06
CA VAL A 12 -20.05 -30.22 -8.59
C VAL A 12 -19.06 -29.63 -7.62
N THR A 13 -17.96 -29.13 -8.17
CA THR A 13 -16.91 -28.41 -7.43
C THR A 13 -16.63 -27.09 -8.12
N TRP A 14 -16.80 -26.00 -7.40
CA TRP A 14 -16.21 -24.70 -7.74
C TRP A 14 -14.78 -24.66 -7.22
N LEU A 15 -13.83 -24.66 -8.14
CA LEU A 15 -12.40 -24.71 -7.84
C LEU A 15 -11.84 -23.32 -7.54
N ARG A 16 -12.33 -22.29 -8.27
CA ARG A 16 -11.93 -20.89 -8.11
C ARG A 16 -13.02 -19.96 -8.68
N PRO A 17 -13.17 -18.73 -8.17
CA PRO A 17 -14.05 -17.73 -8.76
C PRO A 17 -13.54 -17.27 -10.13
N VAL A 18 -14.44 -16.72 -10.93
CA VAL A 18 -14.16 -16.03 -12.19
C VAL A 18 -14.17 -14.54 -11.89
N THR A 19 -13.09 -13.83 -12.18
CA THR A 19 -13.02 -12.36 -12.02
C THR A 19 -13.18 -11.74 -13.39
N VAL A 20 -14.24 -10.97 -13.57
CA VAL A 20 -14.59 -10.37 -14.86
C VAL A 20 -14.34 -8.86 -14.78
N GLY A 21 -13.39 -8.36 -15.57
CA GLY A 21 -13.17 -6.92 -15.76
C GLY A 21 -14.13 -6.32 -16.80
N ASP A 22 -13.94 -5.04 -17.12
CA ASP A 22 -14.83 -4.29 -18.02
C ASP A 22 -14.93 -4.89 -19.44
N GLU A 23 -13.89 -5.59 -19.90
CA GLU A 23 -13.83 -6.22 -21.23
C GLU A 23 -14.58 -7.58 -21.29
N GLY A 24 -15.06 -8.08 -20.15
CA GLY A 24 -15.65 -9.42 -20.06
C GLY A 24 -14.60 -10.53 -20.02
N GLN A 25 -15.04 -11.77 -19.78
CA GLN A 25 -14.17 -12.95 -19.84
C GLN A 25 -14.87 -14.07 -20.61
N GLU A 26 -14.18 -14.63 -21.61
CA GLU A 26 -14.70 -15.77 -22.37
C GLU A 26 -14.34 -17.08 -21.66
N LEU A 27 -15.36 -17.90 -21.38
CA LEU A 27 -15.21 -19.21 -20.75
C LEU A 27 -15.66 -20.30 -21.70
N ARG A 28 -14.93 -21.43 -21.70
CA ARG A 28 -15.30 -22.62 -22.45
C ARG A 28 -15.91 -23.67 -21.53
N LEU A 29 -17.19 -23.96 -21.76
CA LEU A 29 -17.87 -25.14 -21.21
C LEU A 29 -17.65 -26.34 -22.14
N THR A 30 -17.01 -27.38 -21.62
CA THR A 30 -16.78 -28.63 -22.33
C THR A 30 -17.62 -29.75 -21.72
N LEU A 31 -18.35 -30.49 -22.55
CA LEU A 31 -19.06 -31.71 -22.15
C LEU A 31 -18.35 -32.94 -22.70
N LYS A 32 -18.04 -33.91 -21.85
CA LYS A 32 -17.36 -35.17 -22.23
C LYS A 32 -18.11 -36.37 -21.67
N GLN A 33 -18.37 -37.35 -22.53
CA GLN A 33 -18.92 -38.62 -22.11
C GLN A 33 -17.82 -39.48 -21.50
N HIS A 34 -18.04 -39.95 -20.28
CA HIS A 34 -17.21 -40.93 -19.57
C HIS A 34 -18.03 -42.22 -19.31
N GLU A 35 -17.38 -43.25 -18.77
CA GLU A 35 -18.04 -44.53 -18.43
C GLU A 35 -19.14 -44.37 -17.37
N ASP A 36 -18.99 -43.40 -16.47
CA ASP A 36 -19.88 -43.12 -15.34
C ASP A 36 -20.93 -42.03 -15.62
N GLY A 37 -20.88 -41.37 -16.78
CA GLY A 37 -21.87 -40.38 -17.19
C GLY A 37 -21.29 -39.24 -18.03
N LEU A 38 -22.11 -38.20 -18.21
CA LEU A 38 -21.70 -36.99 -18.93
C LEU A 38 -21.09 -35.99 -17.95
N HIS A 39 -19.82 -35.61 -18.15
CA HIS A 39 -19.12 -34.64 -17.31
C HIS A 39 -19.03 -33.29 -18.00
N PHE A 40 -19.13 -32.22 -17.21
CA PHE A 40 -18.85 -30.86 -17.65
C PHE A 40 -17.56 -30.32 -17.03
N THR A 41 -16.88 -29.45 -17.76
CA THR A 41 -15.74 -28.68 -17.28
C THR A 41 -15.85 -27.26 -17.83
N LEU A 42 -15.79 -26.27 -16.93
CA LEU A 42 -15.74 -24.85 -17.26
C LEU A 42 -14.31 -24.36 -17.08
N ALA A 43 -13.69 -23.87 -18.14
CA ALA A 43 -12.29 -23.43 -18.16
C ALA A 43 -12.13 -22.13 -18.97
N ASP A 44 -10.96 -21.50 -18.88
CA ASP A 44 -10.60 -20.36 -19.73
C ASP A 44 -10.59 -20.77 -21.22
N ALA A 45 -11.15 -19.91 -22.09
CA ALA A 45 -11.22 -20.15 -23.52
C ALA A 45 -9.87 -20.03 -24.25
N ALA A 46 -8.95 -19.18 -23.76
CA ALA A 46 -7.68 -18.85 -24.39
C ALA A 46 -6.60 -19.92 -24.17
N GLU A 47 -6.47 -20.45 -22.95
CA GLU A 47 -5.36 -21.36 -22.59
C GLU A 47 -5.78 -22.79 -22.21
N LEU A 48 -7.05 -23.03 -21.84
CA LEU A 48 -7.55 -24.32 -21.30
C LEU A 48 -6.79 -24.90 -20.08
N THR A 49 -5.84 -24.17 -19.51
CA THR A 49 -5.02 -24.56 -18.35
C THR A 49 -5.77 -24.34 -17.02
N GLN A 50 -6.64 -23.32 -16.98
CA GLN A 50 -7.34 -22.87 -15.78
C GLN A 50 -8.78 -23.38 -15.75
N VAL A 51 -9.08 -24.30 -14.83
CA VAL A 51 -10.45 -24.83 -14.60
C VAL A 51 -11.12 -24.11 -13.43
N TYR A 52 -12.35 -23.63 -13.67
CA TYR A 52 -13.19 -22.90 -12.72
C TYR A 52 -14.20 -23.81 -12.01
N SER A 53 -14.87 -24.67 -12.78
CA SER A 53 -15.87 -25.58 -12.24
C SER A 53 -15.91 -26.89 -13.02
N ARG A 54 -16.31 -27.96 -12.35
CA ARG A 54 -16.52 -29.27 -12.96
C ARG A 54 -17.57 -30.06 -12.20
N GLY A 55 -18.17 -31.03 -12.87
CA GLY A 55 -19.12 -31.98 -12.28
C GLY A 55 -19.78 -32.84 -13.34
N MET A 56 -20.84 -33.53 -12.95
CA MET A 56 -21.62 -34.40 -13.82
C MET A 56 -22.98 -33.78 -14.16
N VAL A 57 -23.47 -34.04 -15.36
CA VAL A 57 -24.80 -33.66 -15.85
C VAL A 57 -25.75 -34.84 -15.71
N LEU A 58 -26.95 -34.59 -15.19
CA LEU A 58 -28.03 -35.57 -15.13
C LEU A 58 -29.09 -35.26 -16.19
N THR A 59 -29.65 -36.32 -16.77
CA THR A 59 -30.80 -36.25 -17.69
C THR A 59 -31.98 -37.11 -17.24
N GLU A 60 -31.79 -37.93 -16.19
CA GLU A 60 -32.85 -38.74 -15.60
C GLU A 60 -33.72 -37.89 -14.65
N PRO A 61 -35.05 -38.03 -14.68
CA PRO A 61 -35.93 -37.27 -13.81
C PRO A 61 -35.63 -37.58 -12.33
N PRO A 62 -35.60 -36.57 -11.45
CA PRO A 62 -35.29 -36.79 -10.04
C PRO A 62 -36.42 -37.53 -9.31
N ALA A 63 -36.06 -38.22 -8.23
CA ALA A 63 -37.03 -38.84 -7.35
C ALA A 63 -37.88 -37.78 -6.64
N PHE A 64 -39.20 -38.03 -6.54
CA PHE A 64 -40.19 -37.11 -5.96
C PHE A 64 -39.74 -36.53 -4.61
N SER A 65 -39.88 -35.20 -4.46
CA SER A 65 -39.68 -34.48 -3.20
C SER A 65 -41.01 -33.93 -2.68
N PRO A 66 -41.40 -34.21 -1.43
CA PRO A 66 -42.65 -33.71 -0.87
C PRO A 66 -42.61 -32.18 -0.68
N PRO A 67 -43.77 -31.50 -0.69
CA PRO A 67 -43.85 -30.07 -0.41
C PRO A 67 -43.49 -29.73 1.03
N HIS A 68 -42.95 -28.53 1.21
CA HIS A 68 -42.54 -27.98 2.49
C HIS A 68 -43.66 -27.14 3.11
N ASP A 69 -43.92 -27.33 4.41
CA ASP A 69 -44.86 -26.48 5.15
C ASP A 69 -44.18 -25.16 5.56
N LEU A 70 -44.37 -24.15 4.71
CA LEU A 70 -43.77 -22.82 4.88
C LEU A 70 -44.18 -22.15 6.19
N ALA A 71 -45.42 -22.35 6.64
CA ALA A 71 -45.92 -21.74 7.88
C ALA A 71 -45.20 -22.31 9.10
N THR A 72 -45.01 -23.63 9.12
CA THR A 72 -44.30 -24.33 10.18
C THR A 72 -42.79 -24.01 10.18
N ILE A 73 -42.16 -23.89 9.01
CA ILE A 73 -40.74 -23.46 8.90
C ILE A 73 -40.58 -22.04 9.45
N ARG A 74 -41.46 -21.11 9.06
CA ARG A 74 -41.41 -19.71 9.50
C ARG A 74 -41.48 -19.57 11.02
N GLN A 75 -42.24 -20.44 11.70
CA GLN A 75 -42.29 -20.46 13.17
C GLN A 75 -40.95 -20.83 13.84
N ARG A 76 -40.11 -21.63 13.17
CA ARG A 76 -38.77 -22.01 13.65
C ARG A 76 -37.70 -20.95 13.37
N CYS A 77 -38.00 -19.97 12.52
CA CYS A 77 -37.10 -18.91 12.09
C CYS A 77 -37.56 -17.54 12.65
N PRO A 78 -37.30 -17.23 13.94
CA PRO A 78 -37.90 -16.06 14.61
C PRO A 78 -37.30 -14.71 14.17
N ASN A 79 -36.05 -14.70 13.69
CA ASN A 79 -35.36 -13.46 13.34
C ASN A 79 -35.71 -13.07 11.91
N ARG A 80 -36.19 -11.84 11.70
CA ARG A 80 -36.62 -11.34 10.39
C ARG A 80 -35.71 -10.20 9.92
N LEU A 81 -35.31 -10.26 8.66
CA LEU A 81 -34.62 -9.21 7.93
C LEU A 81 -35.45 -8.80 6.73
N ASP A 82 -35.53 -7.49 6.48
CA ASP A 82 -36.08 -6.96 5.24
C ASP A 82 -34.99 -6.81 4.17
N ARG A 83 -35.43 -6.59 2.93
CA ARG A 83 -34.58 -6.36 1.76
C ARG A 83 -33.43 -5.38 2.02
N ALA A 84 -33.72 -4.21 2.58
CA ALA A 84 -32.71 -3.16 2.79
C ALA A 84 -31.62 -3.66 3.74
N ARG A 85 -32.00 -4.30 4.85
CA ARG A 85 -31.03 -4.84 5.80
C ARG A 85 -30.24 -6.02 5.24
N ILE A 86 -30.87 -6.90 4.45
CA ILE A 86 -30.20 -8.04 3.79
C ILE A 86 -29.02 -7.55 2.95
N TYR A 87 -29.23 -6.59 2.04
CA TYR A 87 -28.15 -6.13 1.17
C TYR A 87 -27.16 -5.20 1.86
N THR A 88 -27.59 -4.47 2.90
CA THR A 88 -26.65 -3.74 3.76
C THR A 88 -25.69 -4.71 4.44
N LEU A 89 -26.18 -5.83 4.99
CA LEU A 89 -25.35 -6.85 5.63
C LEU A 89 -24.40 -7.55 4.66
N LEU A 90 -24.86 -7.88 3.45
CA LEU A 90 -24.00 -8.45 2.40
C LEU A 90 -22.88 -7.48 2.01
N THR A 91 -23.19 -6.19 1.87
CA THR A 91 -22.20 -5.14 1.59
C THR A 91 -21.20 -4.99 2.75
N GLU A 92 -21.68 -4.99 4.00
CA GLU A 92 -20.84 -5.01 5.22
C GLU A 92 -19.93 -6.25 5.27
N GLN A 93 -20.34 -7.37 4.66
CA GLN A 93 -19.55 -8.60 4.51
C GLN A 93 -18.63 -8.59 3.27
N GLY A 94 -18.56 -7.48 2.54
CA GLY A 94 -17.66 -7.31 1.40
C GLY A 94 -18.19 -7.85 0.08
N VAL A 95 -19.50 -8.07 -0.06
CA VAL A 95 -20.13 -8.50 -1.30
C VAL A 95 -21.20 -7.49 -1.72
N ASP A 96 -20.90 -6.72 -2.76
CA ASP A 96 -21.85 -5.77 -3.35
C ASP A 96 -22.57 -6.43 -4.53
N TYR A 97 -23.90 -6.47 -4.46
CA TYR A 97 -24.74 -7.10 -5.47
C TYR A 97 -25.46 -6.03 -6.31
N GLY A 98 -25.28 -6.10 -7.63
CA GLY A 98 -26.02 -5.27 -8.56
C GLY A 98 -27.55 -5.52 -8.52
N PRO A 99 -28.38 -4.57 -8.99
CA PRO A 99 -29.84 -4.62 -8.82
C PRO A 99 -30.53 -5.91 -9.28
N CYS A 100 -30.01 -6.56 -10.34
CA CYS A 100 -30.54 -7.81 -10.89
C CYS A 100 -30.31 -9.04 -10.01
N PHE A 101 -29.24 -9.04 -9.20
CA PHE A 101 -28.93 -10.09 -8.22
C PHE A 101 -29.61 -9.87 -6.88
N GLN A 102 -30.17 -8.67 -6.66
CA GLN A 102 -30.90 -8.39 -5.43
C GLN A 102 -32.33 -8.92 -5.52
N GLN A 103 -32.56 -10.23 -5.40
CA GLN A 103 -33.91 -10.82 -5.49
C GLN A 103 -34.54 -11.24 -4.16
N LEU A 104 -33.80 -11.30 -3.05
CA LEU A 104 -34.38 -11.49 -1.73
C LEU A 104 -35.25 -10.28 -1.33
N GLU A 105 -36.47 -10.56 -0.86
CA GLU A 105 -37.42 -9.55 -0.36
C GLU A 105 -37.48 -9.54 1.17
N THR A 106 -37.59 -10.72 1.76
CA THR A 106 -37.59 -10.90 3.21
C THR A 106 -36.90 -12.22 3.55
N LEU A 107 -36.16 -12.24 4.66
CA LEU A 107 -35.46 -13.43 5.14
C LEU A 107 -35.80 -13.65 6.61
N TRP A 108 -36.16 -14.89 6.96
CA TRP A 108 -36.34 -15.37 8.32
C TRP A 108 -35.26 -16.40 8.64
N HIS A 109 -34.62 -16.29 9.81
CA HIS A 109 -33.60 -17.25 10.21
C HIS A 109 -33.69 -17.66 11.68
N GLY A 110 -33.28 -18.90 11.94
CA GLY A 110 -33.08 -19.49 13.25
C GLY A 110 -31.78 -20.32 13.28
N PRO A 111 -31.49 -21.01 14.39
CA PRO A 111 -30.32 -21.89 14.46
C PRO A 111 -30.41 -23.02 13.44
N GLY A 112 -29.58 -22.97 12.39
CA GLY A 112 -29.49 -24.03 11.38
C GLY A 112 -30.63 -24.08 10.36
N GLU A 113 -31.50 -23.07 10.29
CA GLU A 113 -32.62 -23.05 9.34
C GLU A 113 -32.91 -21.62 8.85
N VAL A 114 -33.22 -21.47 7.57
CA VAL A 114 -33.58 -20.20 6.93
C VAL A 114 -34.78 -20.41 6.02
N LEU A 115 -35.69 -19.44 6.02
CA LEU A 115 -36.74 -19.28 5.02
C LEU A 115 -36.62 -17.88 4.42
N ALA A 116 -36.59 -17.76 3.09
CA ALA A 116 -36.57 -16.47 2.43
C ALA A 116 -37.63 -16.37 1.33
N GLU A 117 -38.15 -15.16 1.12
CA GLU A 117 -39.06 -14.82 0.04
C GLU A 117 -38.29 -14.12 -1.08
N LEU A 118 -38.57 -14.53 -2.32
CA LEU A 118 -38.00 -13.97 -3.53
C LEU A 118 -38.99 -12.96 -4.15
N ARG A 119 -38.44 -11.86 -4.64
CA ARG A 119 -39.14 -10.89 -5.49
C ARG A 119 -38.70 -11.10 -6.94
N PRO A 120 -39.57 -11.67 -7.79
CA PRO A 120 -39.26 -11.84 -9.20
C PRO A 120 -39.01 -10.48 -9.85
N GLN A 121 -37.88 -10.33 -10.53
CA GLN A 121 -37.64 -9.21 -11.45
C GLN A 121 -37.78 -9.71 -12.88
N GLU A 122 -38.42 -8.93 -13.76
CA GLU A 122 -38.45 -9.21 -15.20
C GLU A 122 -37.09 -8.90 -15.82
N ILE A 123 -36.15 -9.83 -15.62
CA ILE A 123 -34.92 -9.94 -16.39
C ILE A 123 -35.27 -10.95 -17.49
N GLY A 124 -34.79 -10.76 -18.73
CA GLY A 124 -35.07 -11.70 -19.83
C GLY A 124 -34.85 -13.17 -19.41
N VAL A 125 -35.57 -14.10 -20.04
CA VAL A 125 -35.71 -15.51 -19.61
C VAL A 125 -34.37 -16.18 -19.23
N ASP A 126 -33.29 -15.88 -19.97
CA ASP A 126 -31.95 -16.45 -19.72
C ASP A 126 -31.22 -15.81 -18.52
N GLY A 127 -31.45 -14.53 -18.22
CA GLY A 127 -30.84 -13.82 -17.08
C GLY A 127 -31.57 -14.02 -15.76
N TRP A 128 -32.81 -14.51 -15.83
CA TRP A 128 -33.65 -14.81 -14.67
C TRP A 128 -33.13 -16.04 -13.88
N LEU A 129 -32.47 -16.99 -14.56
CA LEU A 129 -32.00 -18.24 -13.95
C LEU A 129 -30.79 -18.08 -13.00
N PRO A 130 -29.66 -17.46 -13.39
CA PRO A 130 -28.50 -17.31 -12.49
C PRO A 130 -28.80 -16.42 -11.28
N THR A 131 -29.65 -15.42 -11.46
CA THR A 131 -29.95 -14.41 -10.43
C THR A 131 -30.84 -14.96 -9.31
N VAL A 132 -31.78 -15.86 -9.62
CA VAL A 132 -32.60 -16.56 -8.61
C VAL A 132 -31.78 -17.60 -7.84
N LEU A 133 -30.95 -18.37 -8.54
CA LEU A 133 -30.06 -19.34 -7.90
C LEU A 133 -29.08 -18.64 -6.96
N ASP A 134 -28.50 -17.53 -7.39
CA ASP A 134 -27.61 -16.74 -6.54
C ASP A 134 -28.34 -16.12 -5.34
N ALA A 135 -29.55 -15.58 -5.53
CA ALA A 135 -30.38 -15.12 -4.41
C ALA A 135 -30.69 -16.23 -3.40
N ALA A 136 -30.85 -17.48 -3.87
CA ALA A 136 -30.99 -18.62 -2.98
C ALA A 136 -29.71 -18.85 -2.15
N LEU A 137 -28.55 -18.77 -2.77
CA LEU A 137 -27.25 -18.86 -2.08
C LEU A 137 -27.04 -17.70 -1.10
N GLN A 138 -27.44 -16.48 -1.45
CA GLN A 138 -27.39 -15.31 -0.55
C GLN A 138 -28.16 -15.56 0.75
N SER A 139 -29.27 -16.31 0.70
CA SER A 139 -30.07 -16.63 1.90
C SER A 139 -29.29 -17.42 2.96
N LEU A 140 -28.20 -18.10 2.57
CA LEU A 140 -27.31 -18.83 3.48
C LEU A 140 -26.71 -17.92 4.56
N MET A 141 -26.66 -16.60 4.34
CA MET A 141 -26.23 -15.63 5.37
C MET A 141 -26.98 -15.83 6.70
N GLY A 142 -28.26 -16.23 6.65
CA GLY A 142 -29.09 -16.40 7.84
C GLY A 142 -28.57 -17.48 8.80
N ILE A 143 -27.94 -18.52 8.26
CA ILE A 143 -27.30 -19.59 9.07
C ILE A 143 -26.18 -19.01 9.94
N PHE A 144 -25.41 -18.07 9.39
CA PHE A 144 -24.22 -17.51 10.04
C PHE A 144 -24.54 -16.38 11.00
N LEU A 145 -25.53 -15.56 10.66
CA LEU A 145 -26.06 -14.53 11.55
C LEU A 145 -26.59 -15.13 12.85
N ALA A 146 -27.23 -16.31 12.80
CA ALA A 146 -27.75 -16.99 13.98
C ALA A 146 -26.67 -17.40 15.00
N VAL A 147 -25.41 -17.57 14.57
CA VAL A 147 -24.28 -17.96 15.42
C VAL A 147 -23.24 -16.83 15.58
N GLY A 148 -23.54 -15.62 15.13
CA GLY A 148 -22.65 -14.46 15.27
C GLY A 148 -21.37 -14.54 14.44
N GLN A 149 -21.35 -15.33 13.36
CA GLN A 149 -20.21 -15.42 12.44
C GLN A 149 -20.40 -14.43 11.28
N ALA A 150 -19.35 -13.67 10.97
CA ALA A 150 -19.33 -12.67 9.90
C ALA A 150 -18.27 -13.02 8.84
N GLY A 151 -18.45 -12.47 7.63
CA GLY A 151 -17.52 -12.59 6.50
C GLY A 151 -18.13 -13.29 5.29
N PRO A 152 -17.58 -13.02 4.08
CA PRO A 152 -18.11 -13.59 2.86
C PRO A 152 -17.85 -15.10 2.83
N ARG A 153 -18.82 -15.86 2.32
CA ARG A 153 -18.68 -17.30 2.10
C ARG A 153 -19.10 -17.61 0.68
N LEU A 154 -18.25 -18.35 -0.03
CA LEU A 154 -18.52 -18.79 -1.39
C LEU A 154 -18.91 -20.26 -1.42
N PRO A 155 -19.83 -20.64 -2.34
CA PRO A 155 -20.09 -22.03 -2.67
C PRO A 155 -18.79 -22.76 -3.07
N HIS A 156 -18.58 -23.97 -2.55
CA HIS A 156 -17.41 -24.77 -2.89
C HIS A 156 -17.76 -26.11 -3.54
N THR A 157 -18.58 -26.94 -2.91
CA THR A 157 -19.04 -28.21 -3.50
C THR A 157 -20.49 -28.47 -3.15
N PHE A 158 -21.18 -29.26 -3.97
CA PHE A 158 -22.44 -29.91 -3.58
C PHE A 158 -22.49 -31.32 -4.16
N SER A 159 -23.24 -32.22 -3.51
CA SER A 159 -23.32 -33.61 -3.96
C SER A 159 -24.33 -33.78 -5.10
N ALA A 160 -25.49 -33.13 -5.02
CA ALA A 160 -26.51 -33.15 -6.06
C ALA A 160 -27.28 -31.82 -6.17
N LEU A 161 -27.67 -31.48 -7.40
CA LEU A 161 -28.67 -30.46 -7.73
C LEU A 161 -29.73 -31.17 -8.58
N ASN A 162 -30.99 -31.12 -8.15
CA ASN A 162 -32.12 -31.74 -8.84
C ASN A 162 -33.15 -30.68 -9.22
N VAL A 163 -33.62 -30.69 -10.47
CA VAL A 163 -34.64 -29.77 -10.99
C VAL A 163 -35.96 -30.53 -11.18
N TYR A 164 -37.00 -30.06 -10.49
CA TYR A 164 -38.32 -30.68 -10.41
C TYR A 164 -39.39 -29.95 -11.24
N GLY A 165 -39.21 -28.66 -11.47
CA GLY A 165 -40.17 -27.81 -12.15
C GLY A 165 -39.53 -26.61 -12.84
N GLU A 166 -40.37 -25.75 -13.41
CA GLU A 166 -39.90 -24.52 -14.03
C GLU A 166 -39.41 -23.55 -12.96
N LEU A 167 -38.15 -23.13 -13.11
CA LEU A 167 -37.55 -22.25 -12.11
C LEU A 167 -38.36 -20.96 -11.95
N SER A 168 -38.98 -20.44 -13.02
CA SER A 168 -39.82 -19.22 -13.05
C SER A 168 -40.91 -19.15 -11.96
N GLN A 169 -41.29 -20.31 -11.43
CA GLN A 169 -42.29 -20.49 -10.39
C GLN A 169 -41.74 -20.29 -8.97
N ALA A 170 -40.42 -20.16 -8.80
CA ALA A 170 -39.78 -20.00 -7.51
C ALA A 170 -40.20 -18.71 -6.82
N ARG A 171 -40.66 -18.84 -5.58
CA ARG A 171 -41.10 -17.74 -4.73
C ARG A 171 -40.45 -17.77 -3.36
N CYS A 172 -39.99 -18.93 -2.91
CA CYS A 172 -39.38 -19.09 -1.60
C CYS A 172 -38.08 -19.89 -1.68
N VAL A 173 -37.19 -19.66 -0.72
CA VAL A 173 -35.96 -20.42 -0.49
C VAL A 173 -36.05 -21.02 0.90
N HIS A 174 -35.77 -22.31 1.04
CA HIS A 174 -35.60 -22.97 2.32
C HIS A 174 -34.18 -23.51 2.44
N VAL A 175 -33.54 -23.32 3.58
CA VAL A 175 -32.20 -23.83 3.86
C VAL A 175 -32.20 -24.54 5.20
N GLN A 176 -31.49 -25.66 5.27
CA GLN A 176 -31.27 -26.39 6.50
C GLN A 176 -29.82 -26.86 6.64
N ALA A 177 -29.23 -26.65 7.82
CA ALA A 177 -27.87 -27.04 8.17
C ALA A 177 -27.80 -27.53 9.63
N SER A 178 -27.00 -28.56 9.89
CA SER A 178 -26.83 -29.08 11.26
C SER A 178 -25.95 -28.20 12.15
N ALA A 179 -25.04 -27.45 11.53
CA ALA A 179 -24.17 -26.44 12.13
C ALA A 179 -23.75 -25.43 11.04
N ALA A 180 -23.16 -24.31 11.44
CA ALA A 180 -22.70 -23.28 10.50
C ALA A 180 -21.68 -23.80 9.48
N ASP A 181 -20.70 -24.59 9.92
CA ASP A 181 -19.63 -25.11 9.02
C ASP A 181 -19.96 -26.51 8.45
N ALA A 182 -21.17 -27.02 8.68
CA ALA A 182 -21.62 -28.29 8.12
C ALA A 182 -22.18 -28.12 6.69
N PRO A 183 -22.17 -29.19 5.87
CA PRO A 183 -22.92 -29.18 4.62
C PRO A 183 -24.39 -28.81 4.86
N CYS A 184 -24.94 -27.98 4.00
CA CYS A 184 -26.32 -27.51 4.07
C CYS A 184 -27.12 -28.02 2.87
N ASN A 185 -28.43 -28.16 3.07
CA ASN A 185 -29.36 -28.44 2.00
C ASN A 185 -30.18 -27.18 1.72
N LEU A 186 -30.45 -26.93 0.44
CA LEU A 186 -31.16 -25.74 -0.03
C LEU A 186 -32.24 -26.16 -1.02
N TRP A 187 -33.42 -25.54 -0.91
CA TRP A 187 -34.54 -25.77 -1.80
C TRP A 187 -35.11 -24.47 -2.33
N LEU A 188 -35.37 -24.43 -3.64
CA LEU A 188 -36.26 -23.45 -4.25
C LEU A 188 -37.67 -24.01 -4.27
N LEU A 189 -38.62 -23.21 -3.81
CA LEU A 189 -40.00 -23.61 -3.62
C LEU A 189 -40.95 -22.64 -4.34
N ASP A 190 -42.10 -23.15 -4.80
CA ASP A 190 -43.20 -22.30 -5.25
C ASP A 190 -43.93 -21.63 -4.07
N ALA A 191 -44.97 -20.85 -4.36
CA ALA A 191 -45.77 -20.19 -3.33
C ALA A 191 -46.57 -21.15 -2.43
N GLN A 192 -46.72 -22.42 -2.81
CA GLN A 192 -47.41 -23.47 -2.07
C GLN A 192 -46.43 -24.40 -1.32
N GLY A 193 -45.12 -24.18 -1.46
CA GLY A 193 -44.08 -25.00 -0.87
C GLY A 193 -43.68 -26.23 -1.68
N GLN A 194 -44.15 -26.39 -2.93
CA GLN A 194 -43.68 -27.46 -3.81
C GLN A 194 -42.23 -27.23 -4.19
N VAL A 195 -41.43 -28.30 -4.23
CA VAL A 195 -40.02 -28.22 -4.57
C VAL A 195 -39.85 -28.05 -6.08
N ILE A 196 -39.14 -26.99 -6.46
CA ILE A 196 -38.78 -26.70 -7.85
C ILE A 196 -37.34 -27.09 -8.11
N LEU A 197 -36.46 -26.88 -7.13
CA LEU A 197 -35.06 -27.30 -7.17
C LEU A 197 -34.59 -27.67 -5.77
N ALA A 198 -33.79 -28.73 -5.68
CA ALA A 198 -33.09 -29.14 -4.46
C ALA A 198 -31.59 -29.15 -4.70
N LEU A 199 -30.83 -28.68 -3.72
CA LEU A 199 -29.38 -28.69 -3.68
C LEU A 199 -28.94 -29.38 -2.38
N ASP A 200 -28.28 -30.52 -2.53
CA ASP A 200 -27.93 -31.40 -1.43
C ASP A 200 -26.44 -31.28 -1.06
N GLU A 201 -26.16 -31.25 0.24
CA GLU A 201 -24.82 -31.21 0.83
C GLU A 201 -23.92 -30.10 0.26
N LEU A 202 -24.48 -28.89 0.10
CA LEU A 202 -23.73 -27.70 -0.25
C LEU A 202 -22.74 -27.35 0.86
N THR A 203 -21.44 -27.33 0.53
CA THR A 203 -20.39 -26.83 1.38
C THR A 203 -20.01 -25.41 0.97
N LEU A 204 -19.75 -24.59 1.98
CA LEU A 204 -19.30 -23.23 1.84
C LEU A 204 -17.85 -23.11 2.29
N ARG A 205 -17.11 -22.21 1.67
CA ARG A 205 -15.77 -21.84 2.12
C ARG A 205 -15.70 -20.34 2.31
N VAL A 206 -15.02 -19.92 3.36
CA VAL A 206 -14.47 -18.56 3.41
C VAL A 206 -13.49 -18.46 2.24
N PRO A 207 -13.60 -17.45 1.37
CA PRO A 207 -12.59 -17.18 0.37
C PRO A 207 -11.24 -17.22 1.05
N LYS A 208 -10.33 -18.07 0.55
CA LYS A 208 -8.95 -17.99 1.00
C LYS A 208 -8.49 -16.60 0.56
N ASP A 209 -8.27 -15.74 1.53
CA ASP A 209 -7.71 -14.42 1.30
C ASP A 209 -6.32 -14.61 0.68
N HIS A 210 -6.27 -14.60 -0.67
CA HIS A 210 -5.06 -14.88 -1.43
C HIS A 210 -4.00 -13.84 -1.06
N ASN A 211 -4.42 -12.64 -0.67
CA ASN A 211 -3.57 -11.53 -0.27
C ASN A 211 -2.95 -11.75 1.12
N LEU A 212 -3.72 -12.20 2.12
CA LEU A 212 -3.18 -12.51 3.45
C LEU A 212 -2.17 -13.67 3.39
N GLN A 213 -2.47 -14.75 2.66
CA GLN A 213 -1.55 -15.90 2.51
C GLN A 213 -0.26 -15.55 1.74
N THR A 214 -0.37 -14.69 0.74
CA THR A 214 0.77 -14.20 -0.04
C THR A 214 1.74 -13.41 0.86
N PHE A 215 1.21 -12.49 1.64
CA PHE A 215 2.01 -11.69 2.56
C PHE A 215 2.59 -12.51 3.71
N LEU A 216 1.88 -13.53 4.21
CA LEU A 216 2.43 -14.49 5.17
C LEU A 216 3.63 -15.26 4.60
N THR A 217 3.60 -15.62 3.31
CA THR A 217 4.73 -16.28 2.64
C THR A 217 5.93 -15.34 2.51
N LEU A 218 5.69 -14.07 2.16
CA LEU A 218 6.73 -13.04 2.11
C LEU A 218 7.37 -12.80 3.49
N GLU A 219 6.56 -12.75 4.56
CA GLU A 219 7.05 -12.60 5.93
C GLU A 219 7.83 -13.83 6.41
N GLU A 220 7.39 -15.04 6.05
CA GLU A 220 8.14 -16.27 6.31
C GLU A 220 9.51 -16.22 5.62
N LEU A 221 9.58 -15.83 4.34
CA LEU A 221 10.82 -15.62 3.63
C LEU A 221 11.73 -14.62 4.36
N GLY A 222 11.16 -13.50 4.81
CA GLY A 222 11.88 -12.50 5.62
C GLY A 222 12.46 -13.08 6.90
N ARG A 223 11.70 -13.89 7.65
CA ARG A 223 12.17 -14.59 8.87
C ARG A 223 13.28 -15.60 8.56
N LEU A 224 13.14 -16.36 7.47
CA LEU A 224 14.14 -17.36 7.05
C LEU A 224 15.46 -16.68 6.67
N GLU A 225 15.42 -15.62 5.88
CA GLU A 225 16.61 -14.86 5.50
C GLU A 225 17.23 -14.13 6.70
N LEU A 226 16.41 -13.58 7.61
CA LEU A 226 16.89 -12.98 8.84
C LEU A 226 17.63 -14.01 9.72
N LEU A 227 17.05 -15.20 9.91
CA LEU A 227 17.71 -16.28 10.64
C LEU A 227 19.01 -16.69 9.94
N ALA A 228 19.00 -16.82 8.61
CA ALA A 228 20.19 -17.15 7.82
C ALA A 228 21.31 -16.11 8.01
N PHE A 229 20.97 -14.81 8.01
CA PHE A 229 21.90 -13.72 8.30
C PHE A 229 22.58 -13.89 9.67
N PHE A 230 21.81 -14.14 10.74
CA PHE A 230 22.39 -14.36 12.07
C PHE A 230 23.23 -15.66 12.15
N GLN A 231 22.80 -16.73 11.48
CA GLN A 231 23.53 -18.01 11.43
C GLN A 231 24.86 -17.89 10.68
N GLN A 232 24.92 -17.10 9.61
CA GLN A 232 26.16 -16.77 8.91
C GLN A 232 27.13 -15.97 9.80
N ALA A 233 26.61 -15.12 10.69
CA ALA A 233 27.40 -14.43 11.69
C ALA A 233 27.83 -15.31 12.89
N GLY A 234 27.35 -16.56 12.95
CA GLY A 234 27.71 -17.57 13.96
C GLY A 234 26.71 -17.71 15.11
N PHE A 235 25.51 -17.15 14.99
CA PHE A 235 24.48 -17.19 16.04
C PHE A 235 23.40 -18.24 15.77
N TRP A 236 22.83 -18.85 16.82
CA TRP A 236 21.65 -19.71 16.75
C TRP A 236 21.64 -20.78 15.64
N GLN A 237 22.79 -21.42 15.41
CA GLN A 237 22.95 -22.48 14.40
C GLN A 237 22.30 -23.81 14.78
N ARG A 238 21.95 -23.97 16.07
CA ARG A 238 21.30 -25.17 16.63
C ARG A 238 20.48 -24.80 17.85
N SER A 239 19.51 -25.64 18.21
CA SER A 239 18.74 -25.52 19.45
C SER A 239 19.64 -25.42 20.68
N GLY A 240 19.26 -24.58 21.63
CA GLY A 240 20.00 -24.32 22.86
C GLY A 240 21.23 -23.42 22.70
N ALA A 241 21.64 -23.06 21.47
CA ALA A 241 22.64 -22.01 21.27
C ALA A 241 22.14 -20.69 21.87
N ALA A 242 23.01 -20.00 22.60
CA ALA A 242 22.63 -18.84 23.39
C ALA A 242 23.63 -17.71 23.24
N CYS A 243 23.15 -16.47 23.23
CA CYS A 243 23.97 -15.28 23.28
C CYS A 243 23.23 -14.12 23.97
N THR A 244 23.95 -13.10 24.38
CA THR A 244 23.39 -11.84 24.87
C THR A 244 23.30 -10.82 23.74
N GLU A 245 22.40 -9.84 23.87
CA GLU A 245 22.31 -8.73 22.91
C GLU A 245 23.62 -7.93 22.82
N ALA A 246 24.37 -7.82 23.92
CA ALA A 246 25.69 -7.20 23.93
C ALA A 246 26.69 -7.95 23.02
N GLN A 247 26.69 -9.29 23.05
CA GLN A 247 27.53 -10.10 22.18
C GLN A 247 27.13 -9.96 20.70
N LEU A 248 25.82 -9.89 20.40
CA LEU A 248 25.33 -9.61 19.05
C LEU A 248 25.85 -8.27 18.54
N ARG A 249 25.64 -7.19 19.32
CA ARG A 249 26.10 -5.83 18.99
C ARG A 249 27.60 -5.80 18.73
N GLN A 250 28.39 -6.44 19.58
CA GLN A 250 29.84 -6.48 19.44
C GLN A 250 30.28 -7.25 18.19
N ARG A 251 29.72 -8.44 17.95
CA ARG A 251 30.12 -9.33 16.84
C ARG A 251 29.71 -8.77 15.48
N LEU A 252 28.51 -8.22 15.39
CA LEU A 252 27.97 -7.59 14.19
C LEU A 252 28.45 -6.15 14.01
N LYS A 253 29.16 -5.59 15.00
CA LYS A 253 29.62 -4.19 15.04
C LYS A 253 28.47 -3.19 14.83
N VAL A 254 27.34 -3.44 15.51
CA VAL A 254 26.13 -2.62 15.35
C VAL A 254 26.39 -1.21 15.86
N SER A 255 26.19 -0.23 14.98
CA SER A 255 26.30 1.20 15.30
C SER A 255 25.19 1.65 16.26
N PRO A 256 25.41 2.71 17.05
CA PRO A 256 24.44 3.19 18.03
C PRO A 256 23.04 3.48 17.46
N GLN A 257 22.98 4.04 16.25
CA GLN A 257 21.71 4.39 15.58
C GLN A 257 20.84 3.16 15.24
N HIS A 258 21.44 1.97 15.04
CA HIS A 258 20.72 0.76 14.64
C HIS A 258 20.39 -0.19 15.82
N GLN A 259 20.61 0.23 17.06
CA GLN A 259 20.31 -0.63 18.22
C GLN A 259 18.82 -0.94 18.37
N ARG A 260 17.95 0.04 18.09
CA ARG A 260 16.48 -0.14 18.12
C ARG A 260 16.02 -1.10 17.05
N LEU A 261 16.57 -0.98 15.84
CA LEU A 261 16.33 -1.93 14.75
C LEU A 261 16.78 -3.33 15.17
N LEU A 262 18.00 -3.52 15.71
CA LEU A 262 18.47 -4.83 16.15
C LEU A 262 17.50 -5.47 17.16
N ALA A 263 17.01 -4.71 18.13
CA ALA A 263 16.03 -5.21 19.09
C ALA A 263 14.73 -5.66 18.40
N ALA A 264 14.25 -4.91 17.40
CA ALA A 264 13.09 -5.28 16.60
C ALA A 264 13.32 -6.56 15.78
N LEU A 265 14.51 -6.72 15.16
CA LEU A 265 14.88 -7.94 14.44
C LEU A 265 14.90 -9.17 15.34
N ILE A 266 15.39 -9.03 16.57
CA ILE A 266 15.35 -10.11 17.55
C ILE A 266 13.90 -10.44 17.91
N ALA A 267 13.06 -9.42 18.13
CA ALA A 267 11.64 -9.62 18.44
C ALA A 267 10.88 -10.38 17.33
N ILE A 268 11.23 -10.18 16.05
CA ILE A 268 10.69 -10.97 14.93
C ILE A 268 10.98 -12.47 15.11
N LEU A 269 12.22 -12.82 15.45
CA LEU A 269 12.62 -14.22 15.65
C LEU A 269 12.01 -14.82 16.94
N GLU A 270 11.82 -14.00 17.98
CA GLU A 270 11.08 -14.39 19.20
C GLU A 270 9.61 -14.66 18.89
N GLY A 271 8.95 -13.78 18.13
CA GLY A 271 7.56 -13.93 17.69
C GLY A 271 7.33 -15.15 16.79
N ALA A 272 8.33 -15.51 15.97
CA ALA A 272 8.32 -16.74 15.19
C ALA A 272 8.57 -18.02 16.02
N GLY A 273 8.82 -17.89 17.33
CA GLY A 273 9.14 -19.00 18.22
C GLY A 273 10.50 -19.65 17.93
N LEU A 274 11.38 -18.99 17.17
CA LEU A 274 12.74 -19.43 16.88
C LEU A 274 13.70 -19.13 18.04
N LEU A 275 13.43 -18.03 18.75
CA LEU A 275 14.17 -17.61 19.93
C LEU A 275 13.25 -17.50 21.14
N VAL A 276 13.82 -17.67 22.33
CA VAL A 276 13.19 -17.31 23.59
C VAL A 276 14.18 -16.51 24.44
N ARG A 277 13.73 -15.39 24.99
CA ARG A 277 14.51 -14.61 25.96
C ARG A 277 14.35 -15.14 27.36
N ARG A 278 15.49 -15.37 28.03
CA ARG A 278 15.60 -15.75 29.43
C ARG A 278 16.52 -14.75 30.12
N ASN A 279 15.93 -13.79 30.82
CA ASN A 279 16.65 -12.60 31.32
C ASN A 279 17.36 -11.87 30.16
N GLU A 280 18.67 -11.65 30.27
CA GLU A 280 19.50 -10.99 29.25
C GLU A 280 19.98 -11.93 28.11
N VAL A 281 19.59 -13.22 28.15
CA VAL A 281 20.10 -14.25 27.24
C VAL A 281 19.03 -14.67 26.24
N LEU A 282 19.37 -14.64 24.96
CA LEU A 282 18.58 -15.11 23.83
C LEU A 282 18.98 -16.53 23.48
N VAL A 283 18.03 -17.46 23.59
CA VAL A 283 18.27 -18.90 23.40
C VAL A 283 17.48 -19.41 22.19
N ALA A 284 18.15 -20.10 21.28
CA ALA A 284 17.52 -20.81 20.18
C ALA A 284 16.61 -21.93 20.71
N THR A 285 15.36 -21.97 20.24
CA THR A 285 14.41 -23.02 20.61
C THR A 285 14.63 -24.28 19.76
N SER A 286 13.90 -25.35 20.07
CA SER A 286 13.85 -26.55 19.23
C SER A 286 13.29 -26.28 17.82
N THR A 287 12.59 -25.17 17.61
CA THR A 287 12.04 -24.77 16.31
C THR A 287 13.15 -24.58 15.27
N VAL A 288 14.32 -24.07 15.68
CA VAL A 288 15.48 -23.89 14.80
C VAL A 288 15.92 -25.22 14.18
N ASP A 289 15.84 -26.33 14.92
CA ASP A 289 16.25 -27.65 14.44
C ASP A 289 15.09 -28.46 13.84
N ALA A 290 13.88 -27.92 13.82
CA ALA A 290 12.71 -28.63 13.31
C ALA A 290 12.91 -29.00 11.83
N PRO A 291 12.66 -30.26 11.40
CA PRO A 291 12.91 -30.69 10.03
C PRO A 291 12.22 -29.85 8.97
N GLU A 292 11.01 -29.37 9.27
CA GLU A 292 10.25 -28.48 8.39
C GLU A 292 10.95 -27.13 8.20
N TRP A 293 11.30 -26.44 9.29
CA TRP A 293 12.03 -25.18 9.24
C TRP A 293 13.37 -25.31 8.53
N GLN A 294 14.13 -26.37 8.82
CA GLN A 294 15.41 -26.64 8.16
C GLN A 294 15.26 -26.88 6.66
N ARG A 295 14.18 -27.54 6.23
CA ARG A 295 13.84 -27.69 4.81
C ARG A 295 13.51 -26.33 4.18
N ARG A 296 12.59 -25.56 4.79
CA ARG A 296 12.19 -24.22 4.30
C ARG A 296 13.38 -23.27 4.19
N LEU A 297 14.28 -23.29 5.18
CA LEU A 297 15.50 -22.49 5.20
C LEU A 297 16.45 -22.86 4.06
N ARG A 298 16.64 -24.15 3.76
CA ARG A 298 17.44 -24.58 2.60
C ARG A 298 16.78 -24.20 1.28
N ASP A 299 15.46 -24.31 1.20
CA ASP A 299 14.68 -24.10 -0.02
C ASP A 299 14.23 -22.64 -0.22
N ARG A 300 14.69 -21.68 0.60
CA ARG A 300 14.22 -20.29 0.59
C ARG A 300 14.30 -19.58 -0.77
N ALA A 301 15.34 -19.85 -1.55
CA ALA A 301 15.45 -19.30 -2.91
C ALA A 301 14.35 -19.83 -3.84
N ARG A 302 14.00 -21.12 -3.71
CA ARG A 302 12.89 -21.73 -4.44
C ARG A 302 11.55 -21.17 -3.96
N LEU A 303 11.38 -20.92 -2.67
CA LEU A 303 10.16 -20.29 -2.12
C LEU A 303 9.97 -18.86 -2.66
N ALA A 304 11.04 -18.09 -2.77
CA ALA A 304 11.01 -16.77 -3.40
C ALA A 304 10.62 -16.84 -4.88
N GLN A 305 11.16 -17.80 -5.62
CA GLN A 305 10.78 -18.05 -7.01
C GLN A 305 9.31 -18.47 -7.14
N GLU A 306 8.86 -19.43 -6.33
CA GLU A 306 7.45 -19.88 -6.32
C GLU A 306 6.48 -18.74 -5.96
N LEU A 307 6.88 -17.82 -5.07
CA LEU A 307 6.09 -16.62 -4.76
C LEU A 307 5.98 -15.68 -5.97
N ALA A 308 7.10 -15.41 -6.64
CA ALA A 308 7.12 -14.54 -7.81
C ALA A 308 6.31 -15.12 -8.99
N GLU A 309 6.40 -16.44 -9.21
CA GLU A 309 5.65 -17.15 -10.26
C GLU A 309 4.15 -17.18 -9.98
N ARG A 310 3.76 -17.40 -8.72
CA ARG A 310 2.34 -17.47 -8.33
C ARG A 310 1.69 -16.11 -8.19
N GLN A 311 2.46 -15.09 -7.81
CA GLN A 311 1.95 -13.74 -7.56
C GLN A 311 2.90 -12.67 -8.10
N PRO A 312 2.89 -12.40 -9.43
CA PRO A 312 3.75 -11.40 -10.05
C PRO A 312 3.63 -10.00 -9.42
N ALA A 313 2.45 -9.63 -8.91
CA ALA A 313 2.24 -8.35 -8.21
C ALA A 313 3.13 -8.16 -6.96
N MET A 314 3.69 -9.23 -6.40
CA MET A 314 4.59 -9.16 -5.23
C MET A 314 6.07 -9.12 -5.57
N ILE A 315 6.43 -9.15 -6.85
CA ILE A 315 7.82 -9.03 -7.28
C ILE A 315 8.49 -7.76 -6.71
N PRO A 316 7.86 -6.57 -6.72
CA PRO A 316 8.48 -5.37 -6.13
C PRO A 316 8.77 -5.52 -4.64
N HIS A 317 7.85 -6.14 -3.89
CA HIS A 317 8.00 -6.40 -2.46
C HIS A 317 9.15 -7.37 -2.19
N LEU A 318 9.20 -8.48 -2.93
CA LEU A 318 10.26 -9.48 -2.82
C LEU A 318 11.63 -8.87 -3.13
N GLN A 319 11.74 -8.09 -4.21
CA GLN A 319 12.98 -7.42 -4.61
C GLN A 319 13.46 -6.40 -3.57
N LEU A 320 12.55 -5.61 -2.99
CA LEU A 320 12.90 -4.68 -1.91
C LEU A 320 13.38 -5.44 -0.68
N LEU A 321 12.67 -6.48 -0.24
CA LEU A 321 13.05 -7.30 0.91
C LEU A 321 14.45 -7.90 0.74
N GLN A 322 14.72 -8.49 -0.43
CA GLN A 322 16.02 -9.11 -0.74
C GLN A 322 17.15 -8.08 -0.77
N ARG A 323 16.94 -6.92 -1.41
CA ARG A 323 17.93 -5.83 -1.45
C ARG A 323 18.27 -5.32 -0.04
N CYS A 324 17.24 -5.05 0.76
CA CYS A 324 17.40 -4.60 2.14
C CYS A 324 18.21 -5.63 2.95
N LEU A 325 17.77 -6.89 2.98
CA LEU A 325 18.44 -7.95 3.75
C LEU A 325 19.88 -8.21 3.29
N ALA A 326 20.17 -8.10 2.00
CA ALA A 326 21.54 -8.20 1.49
C ALA A 326 22.45 -7.06 2.00
N ALA A 327 21.89 -5.86 2.23
CA ALA A 327 22.61 -4.69 2.71
C ALA A 327 22.77 -4.65 4.26
N TYR A 328 22.05 -5.48 5.02
CA TYR A 328 22.08 -5.49 6.49
C TYR A 328 23.47 -5.49 7.11
N PRO A 329 24.44 -6.32 6.64
CA PRO A 329 25.78 -6.31 7.22
C PRO A 329 26.45 -4.92 7.19
N ALA A 330 26.32 -4.17 6.09
CA ALA A 330 26.91 -2.84 5.96
C ALA A 330 26.07 -1.77 6.67
N LEU A 331 24.74 -1.83 6.53
CA LEU A 331 23.80 -0.91 7.16
C LEU A 331 23.90 -0.94 8.68
N LEU A 332 23.84 -2.11 9.32
CA LEU A 332 23.92 -2.23 10.78
C LEU A 332 25.24 -1.64 11.33
N ARG A 333 26.32 -1.71 10.55
CA ARG A 333 27.63 -1.15 10.89
C ARG A 333 27.74 0.37 10.65
N GLY A 334 26.74 0.98 10.00
CA GLY A 334 26.78 2.38 9.57
C GLY A 334 27.74 2.63 8.40
N GLU A 335 28.10 1.57 7.65
CA GLU A 335 29.02 1.65 6.51
C GLU A 335 28.29 2.04 5.21
N GLN A 336 26.95 1.96 5.20
CA GLN A 336 26.07 2.30 4.08
C GLN A 336 24.85 3.07 4.61
N VAL A 337 24.25 3.91 3.77
CA VAL A 337 23.04 4.67 4.09
C VAL A 337 21.81 3.96 3.54
N ALA A 338 20.75 3.82 4.33
CA ALA A 338 19.54 3.10 3.94
C ALA A 338 18.84 3.69 2.71
N THR A 339 18.86 5.02 2.54
CA THR A 339 18.24 5.68 1.39
C THR A 339 18.86 5.26 0.06
N GLU A 340 20.16 4.95 0.02
CA GLU A 340 20.84 4.46 -1.19
C GLU A 340 20.37 3.06 -1.59
N VAL A 341 19.91 2.25 -0.62
CA VAL A 341 19.36 0.91 -0.87
C VAL A 341 17.93 0.98 -1.39
N PHE A 342 17.14 1.95 -0.91
CA PHE A 342 15.77 2.18 -1.35
C PHE A 342 15.71 2.88 -2.71
N PHE A 343 16.60 3.83 -2.96
CA PHE A 343 16.62 4.69 -4.14
C PHE A 343 17.97 4.59 -4.85
N PRO A 344 18.28 3.45 -5.48
CA PRO A 344 19.47 3.36 -6.32
C PRO A 344 19.40 4.44 -7.41
N ASP A 345 20.49 5.18 -7.58
CA ASP A 345 20.59 6.31 -8.51
C ASP A 345 19.54 7.41 -8.29
N GLY A 346 18.91 7.45 -7.12
CA GLY A 346 17.85 8.40 -6.78
C GLY A 346 16.48 8.12 -7.43
N SER A 347 16.30 7.00 -8.14
CA SER A 347 15.02 6.65 -8.79
C SER A 347 13.94 6.25 -7.78
N LEU A 348 12.72 6.75 -7.99
CA LEU A 348 11.52 6.42 -7.19
C LEU A 348 10.83 5.14 -7.69
N ASP A 349 11.06 4.73 -8.94
CA ASP A 349 10.34 3.65 -9.63
C ASP A 349 10.42 2.32 -8.87
N GLN A 350 11.56 2.11 -8.20
CA GLN A 350 11.91 0.90 -7.46
C GLN A 350 11.09 0.67 -6.18
N VAL A 351 10.41 1.71 -5.69
CA VAL A 351 9.55 1.64 -4.49
C VAL A 351 8.09 1.99 -4.77
N GLU A 352 7.79 2.59 -5.93
CA GLU A 352 6.41 2.90 -6.31
C GLU A 352 5.51 1.65 -6.30
N GLY A 353 6.02 0.51 -6.78
CA GLY A 353 5.31 -0.77 -6.79
C GLY A 353 5.06 -1.41 -5.41
N ILE A 354 5.55 -0.80 -4.32
CA ILE A 354 5.21 -1.20 -2.95
C ILE A 354 3.87 -0.59 -2.53
N TYR A 355 3.54 0.59 -3.04
CA TYR A 355 2.37 1.35 -2.64
C TYR A 355 1.23 1.30 -3.66
N ARG A 356 1.41 0.62 -4.80
CA ARG A 356 0.42 0.56 -5.88
C ARG A 356 0.47 -0.77 -6.62
N GLY A 357 -0.64 -1.11 -7.29
CA GLY A 357 -0.67 -2.23 -8.24
C GLY A 357 -0.79 -3.60 -7.58
N HIS A 358 -1.31 -3.64 -6.35
CA HIS A 358 -1.70 -4.89 -5.71
C HIS A 358 -3.02 -4.70 -4.96
N GLU A 359 -3.85 -5.75 -4.98
CA GLU A 359 -5.25 -5.73 -4.53
C GLU A 359 -5.46 -5.11 -3.15
N LEU A 360 -4.55 -5.38 -2.21
CA LEU A 360 -4.66 -4.86 -0.84
C LEU A 360 -4.44 -3.33 -0.74
N ALA A 361 -3.46 -2.77 -1.45
CA ALA A 361 -3.23 -1.32 -1.44
C ALA A 361 -4.36 -0.60 -2.17
N ASP A 362 -4.79 -1.14 -3.31
CA ASP A 362 -5.87 -0.56 -4.11
C ASP A 362 -7.21 -0.60 -3.35
N HIS A 363 -7.46 -1.64 -2.55
CA HIS A 363 -8.60 -1.72 -1.62
C HIS A 363 -8.62 -0.53 -0.65
N PHE A 364 -7.53 -0.29 0.08
CA PHE A 364 -7.49 0.79 1.07
C PHE A 364 -7.57 2.18 0.44
N HIS A 365 -6.94 2.37 -0.73
CA HIS A 365 -7.12 3.61 -1.51
C HIS A 365 -8.56 3.81 -1.96
N THR A 366 -9.23 2.75 -2.41
CA THR A 366 -10.63 2.78 -2.83
C THR A 366 -11.56 3.10 -1.67
N VAL A 367 -11.37 2.46 -0.51
CA VAL A 367 -12.16 2.75 0.71
C VAL A 367 -11.97 4.21 1.12
N LEU A 368 -10.73 4.70 1.21
CA LEU A 368 -10.45 6.09 1.56
C LEU A 368 -11.09 7.08 0.58
N ALA A 369 -10.98 6.83 -0.73
CA ALA A 369 -11.57 7.68 -1.76
C ALA A 369 -13.11 7.68 -1.72
N ARG A 370 -13.73 6.54 -1.41
CA ARG A 370 -15.19 6.42 -1.20
C ARG A 370 -15.67 7.24 -0.02
N GLU A 371 -15.00 7.12 1.13
CA GLU A 371 -15.37 7.90 2.34
C GLU A 371 -15.20 9.41 2.10
N LEU A 372 -14.15 9.81 1.38
CA LEU A 372 -13.95 11.18 0.95
C LEU A 372 -15.10 11.67 0.06
N ARG A 373 -15.45 10.91 -0.99
CA ARG A 373 -16.53 11.28 -1.90
C ARG A 373 -17.86 11.42 -1.16
N SER A 374 -18.18 10.46 -0.29
CA SER A 374 -19.39 10.50 0.53
C SER A 374 -19.46 11.76 1.41
N ALA A 375 -18.34 12.16 2.02
CA ALA A 375 -18.28 13.39 2.82
C ALA A 375 -18.51 14.65 1.95
N VAL A 376 -17.87 14.72 0.78
CA VAL A 376 -18.01 15.83 -0.16
C VAL A 376 -19.45 15.96 -0.66
N GLU A 377 -20.06 14.86 -1.12
CA GLU A 377 -21.45 14.84 -1.59
C GLU A 377 -22.44 15.22 -0.48
N ALA A 378 -22.18 14.81 0.76
CA ALA A 378 -23.00 15.22 1.91
C ALA A 378 -22.92 16.73 2.15
N TRP A 379 -21.74 17.35 2.10
CA TRP A 379 -21.60 18.81 2.22
C TRP A 379 -22.23 19.55 1.04
N ILE A 380 -22.07 19.04 -0.18
CA ILE A 380 -22.73 19.60 -1.37
C ILE A 380 -24.26 19.60 -1.19
N THR A 381 -24.81 18.48 -0.72
CA THR A 381 -26.25 18.32 -0.49
C THR A 381 -26.74 19.23 0.64
N ALA A 382 -25.91 19.45 1.68
CA ALA A 382 -26.19 20.36 2.77
C ALA A 382 -26.08 21.86 2.37
N GLY A 383 -25.70 22.17 1.13
CA GLY A 383 -25.60 23.54 0.63
C GLY A 383 -24.28 24.24 0.97
N GLU A 384 -23.22 23.49 1.28
CA GLU A 384 -21.90 24.05 1.57
C GLU A 384 -21.36 24.83 0.36
N PRO A 385 -20.88 26.08 0.55
CA PRO A 385 -20.33 26.87 -0.53
C PRO A 385 -19.05 26.25 -1.11
N ALA A 386 -18.83 26.44 -2.41
CA ALA A 386 -17.56 26.10 -3.06
C ALA A 386 -16.49 27.17 -2.76
N PRO A 387 -15.20 26.79 -2.72
CA PRO A 387 -14.69 25.44 -2.87
C PRO A 387 -14.68 24.65 -1.55
N ILE A 388 -15.04 23.37 -1.62
CA ILE A 388 -14.79 22.38 -0.57
C ILE A 388 -13.31 22.02 -0.64
N ARG A 389 -12.56 22.44 0.37
CA ARG A 389 -11.10 22.30 0.44
C ARG A 389 -10.68 20.97 1.05
N ILE A 390 -9.86 20.22 0.31
CA ILE A 390 -9.27 18.95 0.71
C ILE A 390 -7.76 19.15 0.78
N LEU A 391 -7.11 18.76 1.88
CA LEU A 391 -5.66 18.81 2.02
C LEU A 391 -5.11 17.39 2.19
N GLU A 392 -4.10 17.02 1.42
CA GLU A 392 -3.41 15.74 1.55
C GLU A 392 -2.01 15.96 2.15
N ILE A 393 -1.77 15.39 3.33
CA ILE A 393 -0.49 15.43 4.05
C ILE A 393 0.36 14.25 3.59
N GLY A 394 1.61 14.52 3.21
CA GLY A 394 2.57 13.47 2.85
C GLY A 394 2.12 12.68 1.62
N ALA A 395 1.68 13.38 0.58
CA ALA A 395 1.15 12.75 -0.62
C ALA A 395 2.21 11.93 -1.38
N GLY A 396 3.51 12.17 -1.15
CA GLY A 396 4.61 11.36 -1.67
C GLY A 396 4.60 11.24 -3.18
N THR A 397 4.49 10.01 -3.70
CA THR A 397 4.39 9.73 -5.15
C THR A 397 2.98 9.97 -5.71
N GLY A 398 1.99 10.26 -4.86
CA GLY A 398 0.61 10.49 -5.24
C GLY A 398 -0.21 9.22 -5.52
N GLY A 399 0.18 8.08 -4.93
CA GLY A 399 -0.56 6.82 -5.05
C GLY A 399 -2.02 6.93 -4.58
N THR A 400 -2.24 7.57 -3.43
CA THR A 400 -3.58 7.87 -2.91
C THR A 400 -4.25 8.99 -3.71
N THR A 401 -3.51 10.05 -4.06
CA THR A 401 -3.99 11.19 -4.86
C THR A 401 -4.70 10.76 -6.15
N GLY A 402 -4.14 9.80 -6.91
CA GLY A 402 -4.77 9.31 -8.15
C GLY A 402 -6.19 8.77 -7.94
N HIS A 403 -6.42 8.03 -6.86
CA HIS A 403 -7.74 7.48 -6.51
C HIS A 403 -8.70 8.57 -6.03
N VAL A 404 -8.18 9.56 -5.29
CA VAL A 404 -8.95 10.73 -4.85
C VAL A 404 -9.44 11.55 -6.05
N LEU A 405 -8.55 11.83 -7.02
CA LEU A 405 -8.92 12.55 -8.24
C LEU A 405 -9.99 11.80 -9.03
N HIS A 406 -9.85 10.48 -9.18
CA HIS A 406 -10.87 9.67 -9.83
C HIS A 406 -12.22 9.73 -9.11
N ALA A 407 -12.24 9.59 -7.78
CA ALA A 407 -13.46 9.64 -6.99
C ALA A 407 -14.18 11.01 -7.05
N LEU A 408 -13.43 12.08 -7.29
CA LEU A 408 -13.94 13.45 -7.42
C LEU A 408 -14.40 13.83 -8.84
N THR A 409 -14.34 12.90 -9.80
CA THR A 409 -14.82 13.12 -11.17
C THR A 409 -16.29 13.57 -11.16
N GLY A 410 -16.57 14.66 -11.88
CA GLY A 410 -17.89 15.32 -11.94
C GLY A 410 -18.15 16.33 -10.83
N LEU A 411 -17.22 16.51 -9.88
CA LEU A 411 -17.31 17.47 -8.77
C LEU A 411 -16.25 18.58 -8.86
N GLU A 412 -15.50 18.68 -9.95
CA GLU A 412 -14.31 19.53 -10.12
C GLU A 412 -14.62 21.02 -9.88
N SER A 413 -15.83 21.48 -10.19
CA SER A 413 -16.28 22.86 -9.96
C SER A 413 -16.58 23.19 -8.49
N ARG A 414 -16.62 22.18 -7.62
CA ARG A 414 -17.03 22.30 -6.21
C ARG A 414 -15.89 22.09 -5.23
N VAL A 415 -14.78 21.51 -5.67
CA VAL A 415 -13.69 21.07 -4.80
C VAL A 415 -12.36 21.67 -5.24
N GLU A 416 -11.45 21.81 -4.29
CA GLU A 416 -10.03 22.05 -4.57
C GLU A 416 -9.17 21.14 -3.69
N LEU A 417 -8.03 20.71 -4.23
CA LEU A 417 -7.08 19.84 -3.55
C LEU A 417 -5.79 20.62 -3.23
N ILE A 418 -5.31 20.48 -2.01
CA ILE A 418 -4.00 20.99 -1.57
C ILE A 418 -3.10 19.77 -1.39
N TYR A 419 -2.22 19.56 -2.37
CA TYR A 419 -1.24 18.48 -2.40
C TYR A 419 0.01 18.92 -1.61
N THR A 420 0.33 18.20 -0.54
CA THR A 420 1.48 18.55 0.30
C THR A 420 2.40 17.37 0.60
N ASP A 421 3.69 17.68 0.74
CA ASP A 421 4.70 16.75 1.24
C ASP A 421 5.79 17.54 1.98
N ILE A 422 6.53 16.89 2.87
CA ILE A 422 7.67 17.53 3.56
C ILE A 422 8.82 17.81 2.58
N SER A 423 8.99 16.94 1.56
CA SER A 423 10.02 17.11 0.55
C SER A 423 9.48 17.90 -0.66
N PRO A 424 10.17 18.99 -1.07
CA PRO A 424 9.84 19.70 -2.31
C PRO A 424 9.80 18.78 -3.53
N ARG A 425 10.66 17.76 -3.57
CA ARG A 425 10.74 16.79 -4.68
C ARG A 425 9.41 16.09 -4.94
N PHE A 426 8.71 15.68 -3.89
CA PHE A 426 7.41 15.01 -4.02
C PHE A 426 6.31 15.99 -4.45
N THR A 427 6.35 17.24 -3.98
CA THR A 427 5.42 18.28 -4.48
C THR A 427 5.64 18.59 -5.97
N GLN A 428 6.89 18.64 -6.43
CA GLN A 428 7.23 18.81 -7.85
C GLN A 428 6.87 17.57 -8.69
N HIS A 429 7.06 16.37 -8.15
CA HIS A 429 6.61 15.13 -8.80
C HIS A 429 5.09 15.14 -8.98
N GLY A 430 4.35 15.45 -7.91
CA GLY A 430 2.90 15.63 -7.95
C GLY A 430 2.47 16.67 -8.97
N GLN A 431 3.17 17.81 -9.04
CA GLN A 431 2.87 18.86 -10.03
C GLN A 431 3.10 18.40 -11.47
N ARG A 432 4.18 17.67 -11.75
CA ARG A 432 4.42 17.09 -13.08
C ARG A 432 3.35 16.07 -13.47
N ARG A 433 2.91 15.26 -12.50
CA ARG A 433 1.96 14.17 -12.71
C ARG A 433 0.51 14.64 -12.82
N PHE A 434 0.09 15.56 -11.96
CA PHE A 434 -1.30 15.96 -11.79
C PHE A 434 -1.57 17.44 -12.10
N GLY A 435 -0.56 18.22 -12.47
CA GLY A 435 -0.72 19.65 -12.76
C GLY A 435 -1.68 19.98 -13.92
N ASN A 436 -1.95 19.00 -14.80
CA ASN A 436 -2.91 19.12 -15.90
C ASN A 436 -4.30 18.52 -15.57
N ALA A 437 -4.55 18.13 -14.32
CA ALA A 437 -5.86 17.62 -13.91
C ALA A 437 -6.94 18.70 -14.06
N LEU A 438 -8.18 18.28 -14.35
CA LEU A 438 -9.33 19.20 -14.45
C LEU A 438 -9.71 19.81 -13.08
N LEU A 439 -9.43 19.08 -12.01
CA LEU A 439 -9.65 19.52 -10.64
C LEU A 439 -8.57 20.54 -10.25
N PRO A 440 -8.91 21.68 -9.61
CA PRO A 440 -7.91 22.64 -9.13
C PRO A 440 -7.01 22.04 -8.03
N ILE A 441 -5.70 21.93 -8.30
CA ILE A 441 -4.71 21.42 -7.34
C ILE A 441 -3.66 22.49 -7.01
N HIS A 442 -3.43 22.72 -5.72
CA HIS A 442 -2.37 23.55 -5.19
C HIS A 442 -1.25 22.69 -4.60
N PHE A 443 -0.01 22.91 -5.04
CA PHE A 443 1.16 22.17 -4.55
C PHE A 443 1.94 23.04 -3.57
N GLN A 444 2.16 22.56 -2.35
CA GLN A 444 2.87 23.30 -1.30
C GLN A 444 3.56 22.34 -0.34
N THR A 445 4.76 22.67 0.14
CA THR A 445 5.44 21.87 1.16
C THR A 445 4.78 22.02 2.53
N LEU A 446 4.72 20.93 3.29
CA LEU A 446 4.19 20.92 4.66
C LEU A 446 4.98 19.94 5.53
N ASP A 447 5.66 20.46 6.54
CA ASP A 447 6.13 19.69 7.67
C ASP A 447 5.06 19.71 8.76
N ILE A 448 4.33 18.61 8.91
CA ILE A 448 3.24 18.50 9.88
C ILE A 448 3.74 18.48 11.34
N GLU A 449 5.03 18.26 11.59
CA GLU A 449 5.62 18.38 12.93
C GLU A 449 5.79 19.84 13.37
N ARG A 450 5.74 20.78 12.42
CA ARG A 450 5.85 22.23 12.67
C ARG A 450 4.48 22.91 12.54
N ASP A 451 4.33 24.07 13.17
CA ASP A 451 3.10 24.86 13.08
C ASP A 451 2.73 25.11 11.60
N PRO A 452 1.58 24.61 11.10
CA PRO A 452 1.19 24.82 9.71
C PRO A 452 0.92 26.30 9.38
N LEU A 453 0.48 27.10 10.36
CA LEU A 453 0.18 28.52 10.12
C LEU A 453 1.46 29.32 9.86
N ALA A 454 2.56 28.96 10.55
CA ALA A 454 3.88 29.53 10.31
C ALA A 454 4.46 29.13 8.94
N GLN A 455 3.90 28.10 8.30
CA GLN A 455 4.27 27.62 6.97
C GLN A 455 3.35 28.17 5.86
N GLY A 456 2.46 29.11 6.19
CA GLY A 456 1.60 29.80 5.22
C GLY A 456 0.22 29.15 5.02
N PHE A 457 -0.16 28.15 5.82
CA PHE A 457 -1.50 27.58 5.76
C PHE A 457 -2.51 28.43 6.54
N THR A 458 -3.75 28.48 6.05
CA THR A 458 -4.83 29.23 6.70
C THR A 458 -5.50 28.37 7.78
N PRO A 459 -5.75 28.90 8.99
CA PRO A 459 -6.44 28.14 10.04
C PRO A 459 -7.89 27.85 9.66
N ASP A 460 -8.42 26.71 10.12
CA ASP A 460 -9.82 26.29 9.94
C ASP A 460 -10.31 26.32 8.48
N ALA A 461 -9.41 26.18 7.51
CA ALA A 461 -9.70 26.36 6.10
C ALA A 461 -10.13 25.06 5.40
N CYS A 462 -9.67 23.90 5.89
CA CYS A 462 -9.89 22.62 5.24
C CYS A 462 -11.20 22.00 5.71
N HIS A 463 -11.97 21.47 4.77
CA HIS A 463 -13.15 20.65 5.07
C HIS A 463 -12.71 19.23 5.42
N LEU A 464 -11.67 18.75 4.72
CA LEU A 464 -11.14 17.41 4.88
C LEU A 464 -9.61 17.42 4.83
N VAL A 465 -8.98 16.65 5.70
CA VAL A 465 -7.54 16.36 5.67
C VAL A 465 -7.35 14.86 5.46
N LEU A 466 -6.50 14.50 4.51
CA LEU A 466 -6.07 13.14 4.19
C LEU A 466 -4.63 12.93 4.65
N ALA A 467 -4.33 11.73 5.12
CA ALA A 467 -2.95 11.31 5.38
C ALA A 467 -2.80 9.81 5.15
N SER A 468 -1.94 9.40 4.21
CA SER A 468 -1.72 8.00 3.84
C SER A 468 -0.29 7.60 4.24
N ASN A 469 -0.17 6.71 5.23
CA ASN A 469 1.10 6.17 5.74
C ASN A 469 2.18 7.21 6.05
N VAL A 470 1.80 8.30 6.73
CA VAL A 470 2.70 9.42 7.03
C VAL A 470 2.72 9.82 8.51
N LEU A 471 1.57 9.77 9.20
CA LEU A 471 1.46 10.35 10.54
C LEU A 471 2.24 9.53 11.56
N HIS A 472 2.40 8.22 11.32
CA HIS A 472 3.25 7.37 12.15
C HIS A 472 4.72 7.81 12.14
N ALA A 473 5.21 8.47 11.09
CA ALA A 473 6.61 8.88 10.96
C ALA A 473 6.96 10.18 11.72
N THR A 474 6.03 10.70 12.53
CA THR A 474 6.22 11.92 13.34
C THR A 474 6.70 11.60 14.76
N GLN A 475 7.38 12.55 15.42
CA GLN A 475 7.93 12.34 16.77
C GLN A 475 6.85 12.16 17.85
N ASP A 476 5.79 12.96 17.82
CA ASP A 476 4.71 12.95 18.81
C ASP A 476 3.35 13.07 18.12
N ILE A 477 2.51 12.04 18.25
CA ILE A 477 1.24 12.01 17.54
C ILE A 477 0.24 13.05 18.08
N ALA A 478 0.35 13.47 19.35
CA ALA A 478 -0.54 14.48 19.90
C ALA A 478 -0.23 15.87 19.31
N VAL A 479 1.05 16.20 19.13
CA VAL A 479 1.47 17.44 18.45
C VAL A 479 1.00 17.42 16.99
N THR A 480 1.26 16.33 16.28
CA THR A 480 0.84 16.14 14.88
C THR A 480 -0.67 16.31 14.70
N LEU A 481 -1.48 15.61 15.49
CA LEU A 481 -2.95 15.74 15.41
C LEU A 481 -3.45 17.12 15.87
N GLY A 482 -2.74 17.78 16.79
CA GLY A 482 -2.98 19.18 17.15
C GLY A 482 -2.79 20.14 15.98
N HIS A 483 -1.76 19.91 15.15
CA HIS A 483 -1.53 20.68 13.92
C HIS A 483 -2.59 20.38 12.85
N VAL A 484 -2.95 19.10 12.66
CA VAL A 484 -4.05 18.70 11.76
C VAL A 484 -5.36 19.38 12.17
N ARG A 485 -5.67 19.42 13.47
CA ARG A 485 -6.85 20.11 14.00
C ARG A 485 -6.88 21.58 13.62
N ARG A 486 -5.74 22.30 13.65
CA ARG A 486 -5.66 23.73 13.29
C ARG A 486 -5.93 24.00 11.81
N LEU A 487 -5.75 23.01 10.95
CA LEU A 487 -6.05 23.09 9.52
C LEU A 487 -7.53 22.84 9.22
N LEU A 488 -8.21 22.06 10.07
CA LEU A 488 -9.59 21.61 9.86
C LEU A 488 -10.62 22.57 10.46
N ARG A 489 -11.63 22.92 9.67
CA ARG A 489 -12.80 23.66 10.15
C ARG A 489 -13.61 22.83 11.17
N PRO A 490 -14.43 23.46 12.04
CA PRO A 490 -15.44 22.75 12.82
C PRO A 490 -16.40 21.94 11.93
N GLY A 491 -16.64 20.68 12.27
CA GLY A 491 -17.38 19.73 11.42
C GLY A 491 -16.54 19.12 10.27
N GLY A 492 -15.26 19.47 10.17
CA GLY A 492 -14.33 18.90 9.20
C GLY A 492 -13.90 17.48 9.56
N ARG A 493 -13.40 16.74 8.58
CA ARG A 493 -13.02 15.32 8.72
C ARG A 493 -11.53 15.08 8.50
N LEU A 494 -10.97 14.20 9.31
CA LEU A 494 -9.65 13.61 9.14
C LEU A 494 -9.83 12.17 8.65
N LEU A 495 -9.29 11.85 7.49
CA LEU A 495 -9.24 10.49 6.94
C LEU A 495 -7.78 10.06 6.89
N ILE A 496 -7.45 8.98 7.59
CA ILE A 496 -6.10 8.42 7.57
C ILE A 496 -6.13 6.99 7.03
N ASN A 497 -5.17 6.65 6.19
CA ASN A 497 -4.88 5.28 5.78
C ASN A 497 -3.54 4.89 6.40
N GLU A 498 -3.55 4.04 7.42
CA GLU A 498 -2.34 3.74 8.21
C GLU A 498 -2.18 2.24 8.45
N MET A 499 -0.93 1.79 8.52
CA MET A 499 -0.63 0.46 9.04
C MET A 499 -1.00 0.43 10.52
N THR A 500 -1.79 -0.58 10.92
CA THR A 500 -2.32 -0.74 12.28
C THR A 500 -1.80 -1.97 13.01
N ALA A 501 -0.92 -2.74 12.37
CA ALA A 501 -0.15 -3.80 13.02
C ALA A 501 1.31 -3.74 12.58
N SER A 502 2.19 -4.23 13.45
CA SER A 502 3.61 -4.36 13.11
C SER A 502 3.79 -5.54 12.19
N ARG A 503 4.32 -5.28 10.99
CA ARG A 503 4.62 -6.31 9.99
C ARG A 503 6.12 -6.56 9.92
N ASP A 504 6.49 -7.82 9.76
CA ASP A 504 7.91 -8.19 9.62
C ASP A 504 8.50 -7.55 8.38
N PHE A 505 7.78 -7.60 7.25
CA PHE A 505 8.21 -6.95 6.01
C PHE A 505 8.56 -5.46 6.23
N ALA A 506 7.69 -4.72 6.92
CA ALA A 506 7.90 -3.30 7.16
C ALA A 506 9.09 -3.04 8.08
N THR A 507 9.24 -3.84 9.14
CA THR A 507 10.41 -3.75 10.04
C THR A 507 11.70 -4.13 9.33
N LEU A 508 11.65 -5.14 8.46
CA LEU A 508 12.81 -5.65 7.73
C LEU A 508 13.28 -4.70 6.62
N THR A 509 12.41 -3.82 6.15
CA THR A 509 12.68 -2.87 5.06
C THR A 509 12.68 -1.43 5.59
N PHE A 510 11.51 -0.83 5.82
CA PHE A 510 11.36 0.56 6.27
C PHE A 510 11.95 0.82 7.65
N GLY A 511 12.11 -0.20 8.49
CA GLY A 511 12.88 -0.12 9.74
C GLY A 511 14.35 0.24 9.54
N LEU A 512 14.87 0.27 8.31
CA LEU A 512 16.21 0.81 8.00
C LEU A 512 16.23 2.34 7.90
N LEU A 513 15.07 3.00 7.72
CA LEU A 513 14.99 4.44 7.56
C LEU A 513 14.94 5.13 8.94
N ASP A 514 15.67 6.24 9.08
CA ASP A 514 15.71 7.01 10.32
C ASP A 514 14.31 7.48 10.75
N GLY A 515 13.46 7.83 9.79
CA GLY A 515 12.06 8.21 9.98
C GLY A 515 11.26 7.22 10.82
N TRP A 516 11.52 5.92 10.66
CA TRP A 516 10.82 4.84 11.35
C TRP A 516 11.05 4.86 12.87
N TRP A 517 12.15 5.45 13.33
CA TRP A 517 12.56 5.47 14.74
C TRP A 517 12.44 6.85 15.39
N ARG A 518 11.89 7.86 14.70
CA ARG A 518 11.80 9.23 15.23
C ARG A 518 10.88 9.37 16.46
N ALA A 519 9.89 8.49 16.59
CA ALA A 519 8.88 8.55 17.65
C ALA A 519 9.50 8.64 19.06
N THR A 520 9.12 9.69 19.81
CA THR A 520 9.47 9.92 21.22
C THR A 520 8.36 9.48 22.18
N ASP A 521 7.15 9.29 21.68
CA ASP A 521 5.96 8.82 22.40
C ASP A 521 5.75 7.30 22.31
N SER A 522 6.85 6.55 22.27
CA SER A 522 6.89 5.09 22.08
C SER A 522 5.98 4.28 23.03
N GLN A 523 5.70 4.79 24.23
CA GLN A 523 4.79 4.18 25.21
C GLN A 523 3.33 4.10 24.74
N ARG A 524 2.95 4.90 23.74
CA ARG A 524 1.61 4.91 23.14
C ARG A 524 1.53 4.05 21.87
N ARG A 525 2.68 3.58 21.37
CA ARG A 525 2.84 2.89 20.08
C ARG A 525 3.02 1.39 20.28
N LEU A 526 2.93 0.64 19.19
CA LEU A 526 3.20 -0.78 19.18
C LEU A 526 4.67 -1.05 19.53
N PRO A 527 4.97 -2.13 20.28
CA PRO A 527 6.35 -2.48 20.62
C PRO A 527 7.24 -2.57 19.37
N HIS A 528 8.44 -2.00 19.46
CA HIS A 528 9.44 -2.01 18.38
C HIS A 528 8.96 -1.41 17.04
N SER A 529 7.97 -0.52 17.08
CA SER A 529 7.33 0.03 15.88
C SER A 529 6.89 1.49 16.09
N PRO A 530 6.86 2.32 15.04
CA PRO A 530 6.23 3.65 15.09
C PRO A 530 4.69 3.57 15.01
N LEU A 531 4.11 2.39 14.83
CA LEU A 531 2.71 2.25 14.49
C LEU A 531 1.79 2.26 15.72
N PHE A 532 0.52 2.62 15.51
CA PHE A 532 -0.55 2.45 16.48
C PHE A 532 -1.49 1.35 15.98
N ASN A 533 -2.04 0.54 16.89
CA ASN A 533 -3.22 -0.26 16.53
C ASN A 533 -4.47 0.63 16.44
N VAL A 534 -5.58 0.06 15.94
CA VAL A 534 -6.86 0.77 15.80
C VAL A 534 -7.32 1.40 17.11
N ALA A 535 -7.15 0.71 18.25
CA ALA A 535 -7.51 1.25 19.55
C ALA A 535 -6.65 2.47 19.95
N GLY A 536 -5.35 2.42 19.68
CA GLY A 536 -4.40 3.51 19.88
C GLY A 536 -4.74 4.73 19.03
N TRP A 537 -5.05 4.53 17.74
CA TRP A 537 -5.52 5.61 16.87
C TRP A 537 -6.82 6.25 17.37
N ARG A 538 -7.79 5.44 17.78
CA ARG A 538 -9.04 5.95 18.36
C ARG A 538 -8.81 6.74 19.64
N ALA A 539 -7.86 6.34 20.48
CA ALA A 539 -7.48 7.09 21.67
C ALA A 539 -6.82 8.43 21.30
N ALA A 540 -5.85 8.41 20.39
CA ALA A 540 -5.17 9.62 19.90
C ALA A 540 -6.15 10.63 19.26
N PHE A 541 -7.12 10.14 18.48
CA PHE A 541 -8.20 10.97 17.92
C PHE A 541 -9.00 11.67 19.01
N ARG A 542 -9.45 10.94 20.03
CA ARG A 542 -10.23 11.52 21.14
C ARG A 542 -9.44 12.55 21.93
N GLU A 543 -8.17 12.28 22.21
CA GLU A 543 -7.28 13.19 22.92
C GLU A 543 -7.05 14.50 22.13
N ALA A 544 -6.95 14.40 20.80
CA ALA A 544 -6.88 15.56 19.92
C ALA A 544 -8.25 16.25 19.67
N GLY A 545 -9.32 15.73 20.27
CA GLY A 545 -10.67 16.28 20.20
C GLY A 545 -11.46 15.94 18.93
N PHE A 546 -11.08 14.87 18.23
CA PHE A 546 -11.87 14.25 17.17
C PHE A 546 -12.81 13.18 17.74
N THR A 547 -13.96 13.01 17.10
CA THR A 547 -14.86 11.88 17.31
C THR A 547 -14.50 10.79 16.30
N PRO A 548 -14.01 9.60 16.71
CA PRO A 548 -13.76 8.49 15.79
C PRO A 548 -15.09 7.94 15.27
N ILE A 549 -15.29 7.98 13.96
CA ILE A 549 -16.53 7.55 13.30
C ILE A 549 -16.44 6.12 12.82
N ALA A 550 -15.36 5.78 12.11
CA ALA A 550 -15.23 4.49 11.45
C ALA A 550 -13.77 4.01 11.43
N ALA A 551 -13.61 2.70 11.33
CA ALA A 551 -12.34 2.03 11.05
C ALA A 551 -12.64 0.88 10.07
N TYR A 552 -12.02 0.92 8.89
CA TYR A 552 -12.20 -0.08 7.84
C TYR A 552 -10.88 -0.82 7.65
N GLY A 553 -10.91 -2.15 7.76
CA GLY A 553 -9.75 -3.02 7.59
C GLY A 553 -9.80 -3.84 6.31
N GLU A 554 -9.05 -4.94 6.32
CA GLU A 554 -9.01 -5.90 5.22
C GLU A 554 -10.38 -6.58 5.00
N PRO A 555 -10.75 -6.88 3.73
CA PRO A 555 -11.96 -7.65 3.44
C PRO A 555 -11.99 -8.97 4.20
N GLY A 556 -13.15 -9.32 4.78
CA GLY A 556 -13.31 -10.58 5.52
C GLY A 556 -12.77 -10.58 6.95
N VAL A 557 -12.10 -9.52 7.40
CA VAL A 557 -11.72 -9.33 8.81
C VAL A 557 -12.78 -8.46 9.49
N SER A 558 -13.48 -9.01 10.48
CA SER A 558 -14.57 -8.31 11.17
C SER A 558 -14.14 -7.63 12.48
N THR A 559 -12.97 -8.00 13.00
CA THR A 559 -12.47 -7.55 14.30
C THR A 559 -11.34 -6.53 14.08
N PRO A 560 -11.54 -5.25 14.45
CA PRO A 560 -10.54 -4.20 14.16
C PRO A 560 -9.17 -4.42 14.81
N GLU A 561 -9.10 -5.17 15.89
CA GLU A 561 -7.84 -5.54 16.56
C GLU A 561 -6.96 -6.46 15.70
N HIS A 562 -7.52 -7.10 14.68
CA HIS A 562 -6.79 -7.95 13.74
C HIS A 562 -6.39 -7.22 12.45
N TYR A 563 -6.79 -5.95 12.27
CA TYR A 563 -6.45 -5.18 11.09
C TYR A 563 -4.95 -4.91 11.01
N GLN A 564 -4.33 -5.26 9.87
CA GLN A 564 -2.92 -4.97 9.62
C GLN A 564 -2.75 -3.55 9.07
N GLN A 565 -3.74 -3.08 8.33
CA GLN A 565 -3.87 -1.71 7.85
C GLN A 565 -5.32 -1.26 8.00
N SER A 566 -5.53 0.04 8.19
CA SER A 566 -6.87 0.58 8.35
C SER A 566 -7.03 1.97 7.75
N VAL A 567 -8.19 2.19 7.13
CA VAL A 567 -8.71 3.54 6.91
C VAL A 567 -9.52 3.95 8.14
N LEU A 568 -9.08 4.98 8.84
CA LEU A 568 -9.75 5.53 10.02
C LEU A 568 -10.31 6.91 9.72
N VAL A 569 -11.54 7.15 10.19
CA VAL A 569 -12.26 8.41 9.98
C VAL A 569 -12.51 9.08 11.33
N GLY A 570 -12.02 10.31 11.48
CA GLY A 570 -12.27 11.18 12.62
C GLY A 570 -13.00 12.44 12.18
N GLU A 571 -13.93 12.93 12.99
CA GLU A 571 -14.63 14.20 12.74
C GLU A 571 -14.43 15.17 13.89
N LEU A 572 -14.12 16.42 13.53
CA LEU A 572 -14.03 17.50 14.49
C LEU A 572 -15.45 17.97 14.84
N PRO A 573 -15.87 17.98 16.12
CA PRO A 573 -17.22 18.40 16.49
C PRO A 573 -17.55 19.80 15.97
N ALA A 574 -18.78 19.98 15.45
CA ALA A 574 -19.27 21.31 15.07
C ALA A 574 -19.40 22.22 16.31
N LEU A 575 -19.18 23.53 16.15
CA LEU A 575 -19.25 24.51 17.25
C LEU A 575 -20.59 24.49 18.02
N ALA A 576 -21.68 24.03 17.39
CA ALA A 576 -23.01 23.93 18.02
C ALA A 576 -23.16 22.74 19.01
N THR A 577 -22.23 21.79 19.05
CA THR A 577 -22.29 20.59 19.93
C THR A 577 -21.32 20.62 21.10
N VAL A 578 -20.56 21.70 21.29
CA VAL A 578 -19.73 21.89 22.47
C VAL A 578 -20.60 22.39 23.60
N ASP A 579 -20.81 21.57 24.64
CA ASP A 579 -21.43 22.00 25.88
C ASP A 579 -20.66 23.23 26.41
N PRO A 580 -21.29 24.40 26.61
CA PRO A 580 -20.61 25.59 27.11
C PRO A 580 -19.93 25.37 28.48
N ALA A 581 -20.31 24.33 29.24
CA ALA A 581 -19.61 23.91 30.45
C ALA A 581 -18.24 23.24 30.19
N ARG A 582 -17.95 22.79 28.96
CA ARG A 582 -16.70 22.14 28.55
C ARG A 582 -15.75 23.03 27.75
N ALA A 583 -16.19 24.22 27.33
CA ALA A 583 -15.33 25.18 26.63
C ALA A 583 -14.06 25.58 27.43
N PRO A 584 -14.12 25.81 28.76
CA PRO A 584 -12.93 26.09 29.55
C PRO A 584 -11.98 24.90 29.63
N ALA A 585 -12.51 23.67 29.71
CA ALA A 585 -11.69 22.46 29.74
C ALA A 585 -11.02 22.15 28.39
N LEU A 586 -11.64 22.53 27.27
CA LEU A 586 -11.05 22.43 25.94
C LEU A 586 -9.97 23.51 25.73
N GLU A 587 -10.19 24.74 26.19
CA GLU A 587 -9.17 25.81 26.22
C GLU A 587 -8.00 25.46 27.15
N GLU A 588 -8.27 24.83 28.30
CA GLU A 588 -7.26 24.38 29.25
C GLU A 588 -6.50 23.14 28.76
N LEU A 589 -7.14 22.25 27.99
CA LEU A 589 -6.49 21.15 27.28
C LEU A 589 -5.61 21.68 26.14
N ILE A 590 -6.11 22.64 25.36
CA ILE A 590 -5.31 23.38 24.36
C ILE A 590 -4.11 24.05 25.04
N ALA A 591 -4.30 24.72 26.18
CA ALA A 591 -3.21 25.34 26.94
C ALA A 591 -2.21 24.33 27.55
N HIS A 592 -2.65 23.17 28.01
CA HIS A 592 -1.78 22.10 28.53
C HIS A 592 -0.99 21.39 27.43
N THR A 593 -1.57 21.26 26.23
CA THR A 593 -0.88 20.73 25.03
C THR A 593 0.12 21.75 24.47
N LEU A 594 -0.08 23.05 24.76
CA LEU A 594 0.76 24.19 24.35
C LEU A 594 1.74 24.67 25.42
N ALA A 595 1.75 24.07 26.62
CA ALA A 595 2.72 24.46 27.65
C ALA A 595 4.12 24.02 27.20
N PRO A 596 5.11 24.93 27.07
CA PRO A 596 6.47 24.51 26.82
C PRO A 596 6.91 23.61 27.96
N VAL A 597 7.22 22.35 27.65
CA VAL A 597 7.93 21.47 28.56
C VAL A 597 9.19 22.23 28.97
N PRO A 598 9.46 22.43 30.27
CA PRO A 598 10.73 23.02 30.67
C PRO A 598 11.81 22.11 30.12
N LEU A 599 12.63 22.64 29.20
CA LEU A 599 13.89 22.04 28.76
C LEU A 599 14.81 21.93 29.98
N SER A 600 14.53 20.95 30.83
CA SER A 600 15.45 20.50 31.85
C SER A 600 16.48 19.65 31.13
N GLN A 601 17.67 20.24 31.04
CA GLN A 601 18.84 19.81 30.28
C GLN A 601 18.86 20.42 28.86
N THR A 602 19.53 21.58 28.77
CA THR A 602 20.35 21.88 27.58
C THR A 602 21.00 20.57 27.12
N PRO A 603 20.87 20.19 25.85
CA PRO A 603 21.66 19.09 25.30
C PRO A 603 23.13 19.35 25.66
N PRO A 604 23.92 18.33 26.05
CA PRO A 604 25.36 18.54 26.04
C PRO A 604 25.70 19.01 24.63
N GLU A 605 26.31 20.20 24.53
CA GLU A 605 27.00 20.59 23.31
C GLU A 605 27.79 19.35 22.85
N PRO A 606 27.71 18.96 21.56
CA PRO A 606 28.57 17.91 21.07
C PRO A 606 29.98 18.33 21.44
N THR A 607 30.61 17.56 22.33
CA THR A 607 31.97 17.79 22.77
C THR A 607 32.83 17.68 21.53
N ARG A 608 33.06 18.81 20.85
CA ARG A 608 34.09 18.95 19.84
C ARG A 608 35.37 18.67 20.60
N ALA A 609 35.94 17.49 20.38
CA ALA A 609 37.35 17.32 20.62
C ALA A 609 38.06 18.50 19.94
N PRO A 610 38.98 19.20 20.61
CA PRO A 610 39.68 20.32 20.00
C PRO A 610 40.60 19.73 18.92
N VAL A 611 40.08 19.65 17.70
CA VAL A 611 40.95 19.58 16.54
C VAL A 611 41.43 21.01 16.35
N LEU A 612 42.73 21.19 16.55
CA LEU A 612 43.46 22.42 16.25
C LEU A 612 43.24 22.73 14.76
N PHE A 613 42.20 23.50 14.43
CA PHE A 613 42.15 24.18 13.15
C PHE A 613 43.09 25.37 13.28
N GLN A 614 44.27 25.24 12.67
CA GLN A 614 45.10 26.41 12.37
C GLN A 614 44.20 27.41 11.64
N GLU A 615 44.17 28.66 12.12
CA GLU A 615 43.62 29.78 11.38
C GLU A 615 44.30 29.81 10.01
N ILE A 616 43.57 29.37 8.97
CA ILE A 616 43.96 29.68 7.60
C ILE A 616 43.64 31.15 7.43
N GLU A 617 44.69 31.98 7.40
CA GLU A 617 44.62 33.40 7.05
C GLU A 617 43.74 33.59 5.82
N LYS A 618 42.87 34.63 5.85
CA LYS A 618 42.06 35.06 4.71
C LYS A 618 42.94 35.21 3.46
N PRO A 619 42.77 34.42 2.39
CA PRO A 619 43.25 34.79 1.08
C PRO A 619 42.27 35.79 0.47
N ASP A 620 42.79 36.80 -0.20
CA ASP A 620 42.04 37.77 -0.99
C ASP A 620 41.00 37.12 -1.91
N SER A 621 39.91 37.84 -2.22
CA SER A 621 38.92 37.40 -3.21
C SER A 621 39.62 36.86 -4.47
N PRO A 622 39.29 35.63 -4.92
CA PRO A 622 39.98 35.03 -6.06
C PRO A 622 39.82 35.88 -7.33
N LEU A 623 40.91 36.04 -8.07
CA LEU A 623 40.96 36.76 -9.34
C LEU A 623 39.95 36.15 -10.34
N PRO A 624 39.21 36.97 -11.11
CA PRO A 624 38.36 36.49 -12.20
C PRO A 624 39.18 35.62 -13.17
N GLY A 625 38.73 34.40 -13.44
CA GLY A 625 39.44 33.44 -14.29
C GLY A 625 40.40 32.50 -13.56
N SER A 626 40.45 32.53 -12.23
CA SER A 626 41.20 31.52 -11.44
C SER A 626 40.44 30.19 -11.34
N LEU A 627 41.18 29.09 -11.14
CA LEU A 627 40.61 27.75 -11.00
C LEU A 627 39.55 27.65 -9.87
N PRO A 628 39.75 28.23 -8.67
CA PRO A 628 38.71 28.28 -7.65
C PRO A 628 37.41 28.94 -8.14
N THR A 629 37.49 30.01 -8.91
CA THR A 629 36.31 30.70 -9.46
C THR A 629 35.56 29.85 -10.49
N ALA A 630 36.28 29.08 -11.31
CA ALA A 630 35.68 28.15 -12.26
C ALA A 630 34.97 26.99 -11.55
N ILE A 631 35.61 26.39 -10.53
CA ILE A 631 35.01 25.33 -9.71
C ILE A 631 33.75 25.85 -8.99
N GLU A 632 33.82 27.03 -8.37
CA GLU A 632 32.69 27.67 -7.68
C GLU A 632 31.51 27.90 -8.63
N THR A 633 31.80 28.25 -9.90
CA THR A 633 30.77 28.48 -10.93
C THR A 633 30.05 27.18 -11.27
N VAL A 634 30.79 26.08 -11.51
CA VAL A 634 30.18 24.77 -11.79
C VAL A 634 29.34 24.28 -10.61
N ILE A 635 29.86 24.39 -9.37
CA ILE A 635 29.09 24.01 -8.18
C ILE A 635 27.81 24.86 -8.09
N SER A 636 27.90 26.17 -8.29
CA SER A 636 26.73 27.06 -8.22
C SER A 636 25.69 26.77 -9.30
N GLU A 637 26.12 26.38 -10.51
CA GLU A 637 25.21 25.98 -11.59
C GLU A 637 24.53 24.64 -11.30
N VAL A 638 25.25 23.65 -10.79
CA VAL A 638 24.65 22.36 -10.41
C VAL A 638 23.69 22.55 -9.24
N VAL A 639 24.03 23.40 -8.26
CA VAL A 639 23.10 23.76 -7.18
C VAL A 639 21.86 24.46 -7.75
N ALA A 640 22.02 25.44 -8.64
CA ALA A 640 20.88 26.10 -9.28
C ALA A 640 19.99 25.11 -10.06
N GLU A 641 20.59 24.12 -10.72
CA GLU A 641 19.89 23.07 -11.46
C GLU A 641 19.16 22.09 -10.53
N VAL A 642 19.85 21.51 -9.54
CA VAL A 642 19.29 20.50 -8.61
C VAL A 642 18.20 21.09 -7.73
N PHE A 643 18.37 22.34 -7.29
CA PHE A 643 17.42 23.02 -6.43
C PHE A 643 16.45 23.94 -7.21
N GLU A 644 16.44 23.85 -8.54
CA GLU A 644 15.59 24.62 -9.47
C GLU A 644 15.44 26.11 -9.10
N MET A 645 16.55 26.74 -8.70
CA MET A 645 16.59 28.14 -8.29
C MET A 645 17.46 28.97 -9.23
N SER A 646 17.24 30.29 -9.26
CA SER A 646 18.07 31.16 -10.10
C SER A 646 19.52 31.21 -9.62
N LEU A 647 20.46 31.29 -10.56
CA LEU A 647 21.88 31.51 -10.25
C LEU A 647 22.13 32.76 -9.40
N GLU A 648 21.27 33.78 -9.52
CA GLU A 648 21.34 34.98 -8.69
C GLU A 648 20.97 34.70 -7.23
N GLN A 649 19.96 33.87 -6.97
CA GLN A 649 19.60 33.41 -5.62
C GLN A 649 20.74 32.59 -4.98
N VAL A 650 21.33 31.65 -5.73
CA VAL A 650 22.48 30.86 -5.27
C VAL A 650 23.68 31.76 -4.93
N ARG A 651 24.00 32.73 -5.80
CA ARG A 651 25.11 33.67 -5.60
C ARG A 651 24.87 34.64 -4.44
N SER A 652 23.61 34.99 -4.17
CA SER A 652 23.24 35.83 -3.01
C SER A 652 23.31 35.07 -1.68
N GLY A 653 23.11 33.75 -1.71
CA GLY A 653 23.19 32.83 -0.56
C GLY A 653 24.59 32.29 -0.27
N ARG A 654 25.66 32.98 -0.69
CA ARG A 654 27.08 32.57 -0.67
C ARG A 654 27.69 32.13 0.69
N VAL A 655 26.89 32.08 1.76
CA VAL A 655 27.27 31.68 3.13
C VAL A 655 26.30 30.63 3.71
N MET A 656 25.44 30.02 2.89
CA MET A 656 24.46 29.01 3.30
C MET A 656 25.01 27.59 3.14
N ASN A 657 24.66 26.68 4.05
CA ASN A 657 24.99 25.26 3.93
C ASN A 657 24.06 24.60 2.89
N PHE A 658 24.47 23.48 2.28
CA PHE A 658 23.60 22.72 1.36
C PHE A 658 22.26 22.32 2.00
N THR A 659 22.25 22.02 3.30
CA THR A 659 21.04 21.72 4.06
C THR A 659 20.05 22.89 4.11
N ASP A 660 20.54 24.13 4.06
CA ASP A 660 19.70 25.34 4.08
C ASP A 660 19.03 25.60 2.72
N PHE A 661 19.60 25.04 1.64
CA PHE A 661 18.96 24.95 0.33
C PHE A 661 17.92 23.81 0.25
N GLY A 662 17.74 23.05 1.33
CA GLY A 662 16.84 21.90 1.37
C GLY A 662 17.49 20.60 0.91
N ALA A 663 18.82 20.49 0.92
CA ALA A 663 19.50 19.24 0.61
C ALA A 663 19.18 18.18 1.66
N ASP A 664 18.23 17.30 1.35
CA ASP A 664 18.05 16.02 2.02
C ASP A 664 19.05 14.99 1.48
N SER A 665 19.05 13.78 2.04
CA SER A 665 19.94 12.70 1.61
C SER A 665 19.79 12.32 0.12
N ILE A 666 18.66 12.67 -0.50
CA ILE A 666 18.37 12.34 -1.90
C ILE A 666 18.86 13.45 -2.83
N LEU A 667 18.56 14.71 -2.52
CA LEU A 667 19.09 15.87 -3.26
C LEU A 667 20.62 15.98 -3.12
N SER A 668 21.18 15.56 -1.98
CA SER A 668 22.62 15.46 -1.78
C SER A 668 23.26 14.42 -2.71
N ALA A 669 22.60 13.28 -2.93
CA ALA A 669 23.09 12.26 -3.85
C ALA A 669 23.01 12.72 -5.32
N GLU A 670 21.91 13.37 -5.72
CA GLU A 670 21.76 13.92 -7.07
C GLU A 670 22.78 15.04 -7.35
N LEU A 671 23.00 15.93 -6.39
CA LEU A 671 24.04 16.96 -6.45
C LEU A 671 25.41 16.34 -6.71
N VAL A 672 25.77 15.27 -5.98
CA VAL A 672 27.04 14.54 -6.18
C VAL A 672 27.10 13.86 -7.54
N THR A 673 26.02 13.21 -7.99
CA THR A 673 25.95 12.57 -9.31
C THR A 673 26.18 13.58 -10.44
N LYS A 674 25.52 14.74 -10.40
CA LYS A 674 25.71 15.80 -11.41
C LYS A 674 27.08 16.46 -11.31
N LEU A 675 27.63 16.66 -10.12
CA LEU A 675 29.00 17.14 -9.93
C LEU A 675 30.02 16.17 -10.52
N ASN A 676 29.86 14.87 -10.27
CA ASN A 676 30.72 13.82 -10.84
C ASN A 676 30.65 13.83 -12.37
N ALA A 677 29.45 13.92 -12.94
CA ALA A 677 29.26 13.99 -14.38
C ALA A 677 29.92 15.23 -15.01
N ARG A 678 29.76 16.42 -14.40
CA ARG A 678 30.29 17.68 -14.94
C ARG A 678 31.79 17.86 -14.73
N LEU A 679 32.34 17.32 -13.64
CA LEU A 679 33.75 17.52 -13.28
C LEU A 679 34.64 16.30 -13.58
N GLY A 680 34.06 15.19 -14.07
CA GLY A 680 34.79 13.94 -14.31
C GLY A 680 35.39 13.35 -13.04
N LEU A 681 34.71 13.52 -11.91
CA LEU A 681 35.15 13.07 -10.58
C LEU A 681 34.35 11.85 -10.10
N ASN A 682 34.81 11.22 -9.02
CA ASN A 682 34.11 10.14 -8.34
C ASN A 682 33.94 10.46 -6.84
N LEU A 683 33.29 11.59 -6.58
CA LEU A 683 32.92 12.06 -5.25
C LEU A 683 31.84 11.14 -4.65
N LYS A 684 31.93 10.91 -3.35
CA LYS A 684 30.88 10.24 -2.56
C LYS A 684 29.98 11.28 -1.91
N THR A 685 28.72 10.93 -1.64
CA THR A 685 27.72 11.82 -1.00
C THR A 685 28.19 12.43 0.33
N THR A 686 29.09 11.74 1.03
CA THR A 686 29.75 12.22 2.26
C THR A 686 30.47 13.56 2.07
N VAL A 687 30.87 13.92 0.85
CA VAL A 687 31.55 15.19 0.55
C VAL A 687 30.66 16.40 0.86
N ILE A 688 29.35 16.29 0.66
CA ILE A 688 28.37 17.37 0.92
C ILE A 688 28.26 17.66 2.42
N PHE A 689 28.45 16.65 3.27
CA PHE A 689 28.42 16.78 4.72
C PHE A 689 29.75 17.24 5.31
N ASN A 690 30.87 16.78 4.72
CA ASN A 690 32.21 17.17 5.16
C ASN A 690 32.55 18.62 4.78
N TYR A 691 31.97 19.12 3.69
CA TYR A 691 32.18 20.46 3.17
C TYR A 691 30.82 21.14 2.93
N PRO A 692 30.14 21.55 4.01
CA PRO A 692 28.75 21.98 3.96
C PRO A 692 28.64 23.41 3.42
N GLY A 693 28.73 23.57 2.10
CA GLY A 693 28.59 24.86 1.42
C GLY A 693 29.39 24.94 0.13
N ILE A 694 28.99 25.85 -0.76
CA ILE A 694 29.62 26.03 -2.07
C ILE A 694 31.11 26.40 -1.90
N ARG A 695 31.45 27.22 -0.90
CA ARG A 695 32.81 27.72 -0.70
C ARG A 695 33.73 26.64 -0.13
N GLU A 696 33.24 25.90 0.87
CA GLU A 696 33.92 24.79 1.51
C GLU A 696 34.21 23.68 0.49
N LEU A 697 33.19 23.33 -0.31
CA LEU A 697 33.33 22.34 -1.37
C LEU A 697 34.28 22.83 -2.48
N THR A 698 34.21 24.10 -2.88
CA THR A 698 35.16 24.69 -3.84
C THR A 698 36.60 24.57 -3.33
N GLY A 699 36.84 24.90 -2.05
CA GLY A 699 38.16 24.81 -1.45
C GLY A 699 38.69 23.38 -1.40
N HIS A 700 37.83 22.42 -1.06
CA HIS A 700 38.15 21.00 -1.06
C HIS A 700 38.49 20.49 -2.46
N LEU A 701 37.61 20.75 -3.45
CA LEU A 701 37.84 20.29 -4.82
C LEU A 701 39.09 20.91 -5.44
N HIS A 702 39.36 22.19 -5.15
CA HIS A 702 40.60 22.84 -5.55
C HIS A 702 41.84 22.21 -4.90
N HIS A 703 41.77 21.86 -3.62
CA HIS A 703 42.89 21.28 -2.89
C HIS A 703 43.19 19.84 -3.30
N GLU A 704 42.17 18.99 -3.43
CA GLU A 704 42.34 17.56 -3.69
C GLU A 704 42.43 17.23 -5.19
N PHE A 705 41.67 17.94 -6.03
CA PHE A 705 41.54 17.64 -7.48
C PHE A 705 42.06 18.77 -8.38
N GLY A 706 42.76 19.78 -7.83
CA GLY A 706 43.17 20.97 -8.55
C GLY A 706 43.93 20.72 -9.87
N ALA A 707 44.86 19.77 -9.89
CA ALA A 707 45.61 19.45 -11.11
C ALA A 707 44.72 18.87 -12.23
N GLN A 708 43.76 18.01 -11.87
CA GLN A 708 42.81 17.41 -12.82
C GLN A 708 41.80 18.44 -13.32
N LEU A 709 41.32 19.31 -12.43
CA LEU A 709 40.34 20.34 -12.75
C LEU A 709 40.95 21.51 -13.53
N GLN A 710 42.26 21.78 -13.39
CA GLN A 710 42.96 22.81 -14.16
C GLN A 710 42.96 22.51 -15.66
N GLU A 711 43.17 21.25 -16.03
CA GLU A 711 43.18 20.81 -17.43
C GLU A 711 41.75 20.80 -18.02
N LEU A 712 40.75 20.46 -17.21
CA LEU A 712 39.34 20.41 -17.62
C LEU A 712 38.67 21.80 -17.74
N LEU A 713 38.97 22.72 -16.81
CA LEU A 713 38.25 23.99 -16.68
C LEU A 713 39.00 25.20 -17.26
N LEU A 714 40.31 25.10 -17.54
CA LEU A 714 41.15 26.26 -17.93
C LEU A 714 42.00 26.08 -19.21
N VAL A 715 41.82 25.01 -20.00
CA VAL A 715 42.40 24.84 -21.35
C VAL A 715 41.22 24.74 -22.34
N ASP A 716 40.99 25.58 -23.36
CA ASP A 716 41.89 26.35 -24.21
C ASP A 716 41.24 27.71 -24.63
N ALA A 717 42.00 28.79 -24.47
CA ALA A 717 41.73 30.11 -25.03
C ALA A 717 42.98 30.63 -25.77
N ALA A 718 43.70 29.80 -26.54
CA ALA A 718 44.65 30.29 -27.54
C ALA A 718 45.13 29.21 -28.52
N THR A 719 44.62 29.22 -29.76
CA THR A 719 45.36 29.25 -31.06
C THR A 719 44.55 28.55 -32.17
N PRO A 720 44.30 29.16 -33.34
CA PRO A 720 43.52 28.55 -34.42
C PRO A 720 44.41 27.73 -35.39
N PRO A 721 43.95 26.55 -35.87
CA PRO A 721 44.45 25.98 -37.12
C PRO A 721 43.43 26.11 -38.27
N ASP A 722 43.97 26.37 -39.46
CA ASP A 722 43.33 26.51 -40.78
C ASP A 722 42.61 25.19 -41.22
N PRO A 723 41.64 25.23 -42.16
CA PRO A 723 40.71 24.14 -42.39
C PRO A 723 41.30 23.04 -43.29
N ALA A 724 41.08 21.79 -42.91
CA ALA A 724 41.27 20.61 -43.75
C ALA A 724 39.96 19.80 -43.82
N PRO A 725 39.74 19.02 -44.90
CA PRO A 725 38.43 18.79 -45.52
C PRO A 725 37.56 17.77 -44.77
N PRO A 726 36.24 17.72 -45.05
CA PRO A 726 35.32 16.88 -44.30
C PRO A 726 35.57 15.40 -44.62
N THR A 727 35.96 14.63 -43.62
CA THR A 727 35.83 13.17 -43.61
C THR A 727 34.57 12.78 -42.84
N THR A 728 33.68 12.11 -43.55
CA THR A 728 32.41 11.52 -43.12
C THR A 728 32.60 10.64 -41.87
N PRO A 729 31.85 10.82 -40.77
CA PRO A 729 31.85 9.87 -39.67
C PRO A 729 31.08 8.60 -40.07
N ALA A 730 31.73 7.46 -39.91
CA ALA A 730 31.06 6.17 -39.84
C ALA A 730 30.33 6.08 -38.49
N LEU A 731 29.03 5.77 -38.54
CA LEU A 731 28.18 5.48 -37.39
C LEU A 731 28.63 4.18 -36.73
N ALA A 732 28.97 4.24 -35.44
CA ALA A 732 29.10 3.09 -34.55
C ALA A 732 28.26 3.36 -33.29
N ASP A 733 27.29 2.47 -33.07
CA ASP A 733 26.56 2.15 -31.83
C ASP A 733 26.53 3.19 -30.70
N GLU A 734 25.51 4.05 -30.72
CA GLU A 734 24.90 4.63 -29.53
C GLU A 734 23.41 4.22 -29.51
N GLY A 735 22.95 3.65 -28.39
CA GLY A 735 21.58 3.18 -28.21
C GLY A 735 20.57 4.32 -28.37
N ILE A 736 19.66 4.16 -29.34
CA ILE A 736 18.61 5.12 -29.64
C ILE A 736 17.48 4.90 -28.62
N SER A 737 17.09 5.96 -27.89
CA SER A 737 15.90 5.95 -27.03
C SER A 737 14.62 5.73 -27.86
N LEU A 738 13.65 4.97 -27.32
CA LEU A 738 12.34 4.69 -27.93
C LEU A 738 11.62 5.97 -28.42
N GLU A 739 11.79 7.10 -27.71
CA GLU A 739 11.19 8.37 -28.11
C GLU A 739 11.76 8.91 -29.43
N ILE A 740 13.05 8.66 -29.69
CA ILE A 740 13.72 9.04 -30.94
C ILE A 740 13.31 8.08 -32.07
N LEU A 741 13.13 6.79 -31.76
CA LEU A 741 12.64 5.79 -32.71
C LEU A 741 11.25 6.15 -33.24
N LEU A 742 10.32 6.49 -32.33
CA LEU A 742 8.94 6.86 -32.67
C LEU A 742 8.86 8.15 -33.48
N ARG A 743 9.63 9.19 -33.11
CA ARG A 743 9.67 10.45 -33.89
C ARG A 743 10.18 10.24 -35.31
N ARG A 744 11.11 9.30 -35.53
CA ARG A 744 11.64 8.99 -36.87
C ARG A 744 10.65 8.17 -37.71
N LEU A 745 9.85 7.30 -37.09
CA LEU A 745 8.73 6.63 -37.74
C LEU A 745 7.63 7.63 -38.14
N GLU A 746 7.26 8.56 -37.25
CA GLU A 746 6.26 9.61 -37.52
C GLU A 746 6.73 10.60 -38.60
N ALA A 747 8.04 10.90 -38.64
CA ALA A 747 8.63 11.75 -39.67
C ALA A 747 8.83 11.03 -41.02
N GLY A 748 8.59 9.71 -41.10
CA GLY A 748 8.78 8.91 -42.31
C GLY A 748 10.26 8.68 -42.69
N GLU A 749 11.18 8.93 -41.76
CA GLU A 749 12.63 8.79 -41.94
C GLU A 749 13.13 7.35 -41.72
N LEU A 750 12.28 6.50 -41.14
CA LEU A 750 12.53 5.08 -40.90
C LEU A 750 11.27 4.30 -41.28
N ASP A 751 11.40 3.21 -42.04
CA ASP A 751 10.27 2.34 -42.34
C ASP A 751 10.06 1.28 -41.25
N TYR A 752 8.80 0.84 -41.09
CA TYR A 752 8.38 -0.06 -40.03
C TYR A 752 9.09 -1.42 -40.07
N ALA A 753 9.39 -1.95 -41.26
CA ALA A 753 10.06 -3.25 -41.40
C ALA A 753 11.55 -3.15 -40.98
N THR A 754 12.20 -2.03 -41.28
CA THR A 754 13.57 -1.74 -40.85
C THR A 754 13.66 -1.49 -39.35
N ALA A 755 12.66 -0.81 -38.76
CA ALA A 755 12.58 -0.57 -37.31
C ALA A 755 12.41 -1.88 -36.53
N LEU A 756 11.52 -2.77 -36.98
CA LEU A 756 11.24 -4.06 -36.34
C LEU A 756 12.43 -5.02 -36.37
N ALA A 757 13.23 -4.96 -37.43
CA ALA A 757 14.43 -5.80 -37.58
C ALA A 757 15.58 -5.35 -36.65
N GLN A 758 15.64 -4.07 -36.29
CA GLN A 758 16.68 -3.50 -35.42
C GLN A 758 16.28 -3.50 -33.94
N PHE A 759 14.99 -3.39 -33.62
CA PHE A 759 14.48 -3.26 -32.25
C PHE A 759 13.25 -4.17 -31.99
N PRO A 760 13.43 -5.50 -32.01
CA PRO A 760 12.30 -6.45 -31.98
C PRO A 760 11.56 -6.53 -30.63
N GLY A 761 12.16 -6.05 -29.54
CA GLY A 761 11.56 -6.12 -28.19
C GLY A 761 10.72 -4.91 -27.80
N GLU A 762 11.11 -3.70 -28.21
CA GLU A 762 10.52 -2.43 -27.73
C GLU A 762 9.31 -1.96 -28.55
N LEU A 763 9.13 -2.50 -29.77
CA LEU A 763 8.06 -2.13 -30.70
C LEU A 763 6.83 -3.04 -30.65
N LEU A 764 6.87 -4.15 -29.89
CA LEU A 764 5.80 -5.15 -29.85
C LEU A 764 4.82 -4.95 -28.67
N GLU A 765 5.18 -4.12 -27.70
CA GLU A 765 4.32 -3.72 -26.55
C GLU A 765 3.56 -2.39 -26.78
N HIS A 766 3.92 -1.63 -27.83
CA HIS A 766 3.27 -0.36 -28.24
C HIS A 766 2.58 -0.53 -29.59
#